data_AF-A0A7J6U356-F1
#
_entry.id   AF-A0A7J6U356-F1
#
_cell.length_a   1.000
_cell.length_b   1.000
_cell.length_c   1.000
_cell.angle_alpha   90.00
_cell.angle_beta   90.00
_cell.angle_gamma   90.00
#
_symmetry.space_group_name_H-M   'P 1'
#
loop_
_entity.id
_entity.type
_entity.pdbx_description
1 polymer ?
#
loop_
_entity_poly.entity_id
_entity_poly.type
_entity_poly.pdbx_seq_one_letter_code
_entity_poly.pdbx_strand_id
1 'polypeptide(L)'
;MILLELPEEGEVVNLDDFVDLQERHVREMTNVLMAKSTEIEAAVDDMLGAIVAYPVDPHVRGVSESELIKVKAHYNWSMYQALLNATRRSLQLLKARICARPIVSTVAYDELPSPFFEVNLQLDGVSVRLDPSVEELQSAVNGGAVSILKCSKMIEAWDTVTIPRNVQLILNPNLPPVMGLGSQGTFYDRVAQDKEILKVVLLLTGAIQNSHDECEVYLERFSSFAWLWENSIEDQYKEFEASNPTLDDFEFKLRSFALLDEKFDSFESSRQIGALLLRPDSLAKSLKSLANDWKVAFSKQLHVKARDQLEALTEQIKSTAKRMNRAVEDGDIDALGYVMKTLNDVRRKQSEIELEFGPITHMYAILDTYLPSNVMDKDEQDARSMLKSNWLKLVEESEKRQQELSLKQAEYKKTLIQTVNNFKKDVRDFRKNYELHGPMVNGIAPREAVERLKRFKEEFEVRSRKQEIYYLGEDLFGLPHQQYPKLEKTKQELGYLAQLYDLYVLVLETIKEWKDYLWTEVPQHVDDMKSQVEVFSNRCKKMPKQLREWPAYHELKKEIEDFSEALPLLVELAKPSIMPRHWQQVQELTGKELQVDSEMFMLQSLIDANLQEYIDEVTDICDSADKQLIIEKRLADITKQWSE
;
A
#
# COMPACT_ATOMS: atom_id res chain seq x y z
N MET A 1 70.04 1.95 -3.58
CA MET A 1 68.95 2.42 -4.46
C MET A 1 67.69 1.68 -4.06
N ILE A 2 66.58 2.40 -3.93
CA ILE A 2 65.27 1.84 -3.59
C ILE A 2 64.37 2.09 -4.80
N LEU A 3 63.75 1.04 -5.32
CA LEU A 3 62.97 1.05 -6.56
C LEU A 3 61.49 1.38 -6.33
N LEU A 4 61.11 1.68 -5.09
CA LEU A 4 59.78 2.11 -4.71
C LEU A 4 59.85 3.40 -3.88
N GLU A 5 58.79 4.18 -3.93
CA GLU A 5 58.60 5.35 -3.10
C GLU A 5 57.41 5.09 -2.19
N LEU A 6 57.61 5.12 -0.88
CA LEU A 6 56.53 4.91 0.08
C LEU A 6 56.12 6.27 0.65
N PRO A 7 54.81 6.50 0.91
CA PRO A 7 54.33 7.71 1.55
C PRO A 7 55.05 7.97 2.87
N GLU A 8 55.25 9.25 3.21
CA GLU A 8 55.90 9.65 4.45
C GLU A 8 55.08 9.23 5.68
N GLU A 9 55.70 9.26 6.87
CA GLU A 9 54.99 8.86 8.09
C GLU A 9 53.81 9.79 8.39
N GLY A 10 52.60 9.22 8.34
CA GLY A 10 51.35 9.96 8.55
C GLY A 10 50.68 10.46 7.26
N GLU A 11 51.30 10.26 6.11
CA GLU A 11 50.69 10.52 4.80
C GLU A 11 49.80 9.33 4.40
N VAL A 12 48.55 9.64 4.05
CA VAL A 12 47.56 8.66 3.60
C VAL A 12 47.25 8.94 2.15
N VAL A 13 47.27 7.91 1.32
CA VAL A 13 47.19 8.00 -0.14
C VAL A 13 46.05 7.11 -0.63
N ASN A 14 45.32 7.58 -1.64
CA ASN A 14 44.31 6.76 -2.30
C ASN A 14 44.96 5.67 -3.17
N LEU A 15 44.17 4.68 -3.58
CA LEU A 15 44.65 3.57 -4.39
C LEU A 15 45.34 4.04 -5.69
N ASP A 16 44.69 4.92 -6.43
CA ASP A 16 45.17 5.42 -7.72
C ASP A 16 46.44 6.26 -7.56
N ASP A 17 46.45 7.15 -6.56
CA ASP A 17 47.60 7.99 -6.24
C ASP A 17 48.82 7.14 -5.85
N PHE A 18 48.61 6.02 -5.14
CA PHE A 18 49.67 5.08 -4.79
C PHE A 18 50.27 4.41 -6.03
N VAL A 19 49.43 3.94 -6.96
CA VAL A 19 49.89 3.31 -8.20
C VAL A 19 50.66 4.32 -9.05
N ASP A 20 50.13 5.54 -9.20
CA ASP A 20 50.78 6.62 -9.96
C ASP A 20 52.13 7.02 -9.35
N LEU A 21 52.21 7.08 -8.02
CA LEU A 21 53.47 7.32 -7.30
C LEU A 21 54.49 6.22 -7.62
N GLN A 22 54.09 4.95 -7.53
CA GLN A 22 54.98 3.84 -7.85
C GLN A 22 55.43 3.87 -9.31
N GLU A 23 54.52 4.10 -10.26
CA GLU A 23 54.87 4.13 -11.68
C GLU A 23 55.83 5.26 -12.03
N ARG A 24 55.61 6.45 -11.46
CA ARG A 24 56.47 7.62 -11.69
C ARG A 24 57.88 7.37 -11.17
N HIS A 25 58.00 6.96 -9.90
CA HIS A 25 59.29 6.69 -9.27
C HIS A 25 60.04 5.54 -9.97
N VAL A 26 59.32 4.47 -10.32
CA VAL A 26 59.89 3.35 -11.09
C VAL A 26 60.45 3.82 -12.43
N ARG A 27 59.74 4.68 -13.17
CA ARG A 27 60.21 5.21 -14.47
C ARG A 27 61.48 6.04 -14.30
N GLU A 28 61.52 6.93 -13.31
CA GLU A 28 62.69 7.76 -13.02
C GLU A 28 63.91 6.92 -12.62
N MET A 29 63.71 5.99 -11.69
CA MET A 29 64.77 5.07 -11.26
C MET A 29 65.26 4.16 -12.38
N THR A 30 64.36 3.72 -13.26
CA THR A 30 64.72 2.92 -14.44
C THR A 30 65.60 3.72 -15.40
N ASN A 31 65.29 4.99 -15.67
CA ASN A 31 66.12 5.86 -16.50
C ASN A 31 67.53 6.05 -15.92
N VAL A 32 67.63 6.26 -14.61
CA VAL A 32 68.91 6.35 -13.90
C VAL A 32 69.69 5.03 -14.00
N LEU A 33 69.02 3.88 -13.81
CA LEU A 33 69.65 2.56 -13.92
C LEU A 33 70.15 2.26 -15.33
N MET A 34 69.39 2.60 -16.37
CA MET A 34 69.80 2.42 -17.76
C MET A 34 71.02 3.29 -18.10
N ALA A 35 71.00 4.57 -17.71
CA ALA A 35 72.12 5.48 -17.92
C ALA A 35 73.39 5.01 -17.18
N LYS A 36 73.24 4.54 -15.93
CA LYS A 36 74.37 3.99 -15.16
C LYS A 36 74.85 2.65 -15.72
N SER A 37 73.95 1.79 -16.18
CA SER A 37 74.31 0.51 -16.81
C SER A 37 75.22 0.73 -18.02
N THR A 38 74.83 1.65 -18.92
CA THR A 38 75.59 1.99 -20.14
C THR A 38 76.91 2.69 -19.82
N GLU A 39 76.93 3.60 -18.84
CA GLU A 39 78.16 4.26 -18.38
C GLU A 39 79.17 3.26 -17.81
N ILE A 40 78.72 2.29 -17.00
CA ILE A 40 79.60 1.27 -16.43
C ILE A 40 80.05 0.28 -17.52
N GLU A 41 79.18 -0.11 -18.45
CA GLU A 41 79.58 -0.97 -19.58
C GLU A 41 80.67 -0.31 -20.42
N ALA A 42 80.49 0.97 -20.78
CA ALA A 42 81.50 1.73 -21.51
C ALA A 42 82.81 1.85 -20.73
N ALA A 43 82.75 2.11 -19.41
CA ALA A 43 83.95 2.17 -18.57
C ALA A 43 84.68 0.82 -18.48
N VAL A 44 83.95 -0.30 -18.46
CA VAL A 44 84.55 -1.64 -18.50
C VAL A 44 85.18 -1.90 -19.86
N ASP A 45 84.53 -1.53 -20.96
CA ASP A 45 85.08 -1.69 -22.31
C ASP A 45 86.32 -0.80 -22.53
N ASP A 46 86.32 0.44 -22.02
CA ASP A 46 87.49 1.33 -22.03
C ASP A 46 88.64 0.77 -21.19
N MET A 47 88.34 0.24 -19.99
CA MET A 47 89.34 -0.41 -19.13
C MET A 47 89.94 -1.63 -19.83
N LEU A 48 89.12 -2.49 -20.43
CA LEU A 48 89.59 -3.65 -21.18
C LEU A 48 90.40 -3.22 -22.41
N GLY A 49 89.97 -2.17 -23.11
CA GLY A 49 90.69 -1.57 -24.23
C GLY A 49 92.07 -1.03 -23.82
N ALA A 50 92.16 -0.33 -22.69
CA ALA A 50 93.42 0.17 -22.14
C ALA A 50 94.36 -0.96 -21.72
N ILE A 51 93.82 -2.04 -21.13
CA ILE A 51 94.59 -3.24 -20.77
C ILE A 51 95.17 -3.92 -22.02
N VAL A 52 94.39 -4.01 -23.10
CA VAL A 52 94.84 -4.61 -24.38
C VAL A 52 95.84 -3.73 -25.12
N ALA A 53 95.67 -2.40 -25.07
CA ALA A 53 96.54 -1.44 -25.76
C ALA A 53 97.87 -1.19 -25.03
N TYR A 54 98.02 -1.64 -23.78
CA TYR A 54 99.25 -1.42 -23.00
C TYR A 54 100.42 -2.19 -23.63
N PRO A 55 101.53 -1.52 -23.99
CA PRO A 55 102.66 -2.17 -24.63
C PRO A 55 103.40 -3.05 -23.62
N VAL A 56 103.31 -4.37 -23.81
CA VAL A 56 104.03 -5.35 -22.99
C VAL A 56 105.34 -5.75 -23.69
N ASP A 57 106.37 -6.07 -22.91
CA ASP A 57 107.63 -6.61 -23.43
C ASP A 57 107.35 -7.84 -24.33
N PRO A 58 107.98 -7.97 -25.51
CA PRO A 58 107.77 -9.09 -26.45
C PRO A 58 107.88 -10.50 -25.84
N HIS A 59 108.55 -10.66 -24.69
CA HIS A 59 108.68 -11.94 -23.99
C HIS A 59 107.47 -12.31 -23.12
N VAL A 60 106.54 -11.37 -22.89
CA VAL A 60 105.32 -11.57 -22.12
C VAL A 60 104.14 -11.77 -23.06
N ARG A 61 103.36 -12.84 -22.87
CA ARG A 61 102.16 -13.07 -23.66
C ARG A 61 101.12 -11.98 -23.36
N GLY A 62 100.54 -11.40 -24.41
CA GLY A 62 99.40 -10.49 -24.28
C GLY A 62 98.19 -11.17 -23.64
N VAL A 63 97.26 -10.37 -23.13
CA VAL A 63 96.06 -10.85 -22.43
C VAL A 63 95.22 -11.72 -23.35
N SER A 64 94.76 -12.88 -22.86
CA SER A 64 93.93 -13.77 -23.65
C SER A 64 92.50 -13.24 -23.78
N GLU A 65 91.89 -13.41 -24.95
CA GLU A 65 90.47 -13.06 -25.19
C GLU A 65 89.54 -13.76 -24.17
N SER A 66 89.90 -14.98 -23.76
CA SER A 66 89.18 -15.74 -22.74
C SER A 66 89.18 -15.10 -21.34
N GLU A 67 90.23 -14.36 -20.98
CA GLU A 67 90.33 -13.65 -19.70
C GLU A 67 89.57 -12.33 -19.73
N LEU A 68 89.63 -11.60 -20.86
CA LEU A 68 88.82 -10.38 -21.06
C LEU A 68 87.32 -10.68 -20.97
N ILE A 69 86.86 -11.77 -21.58
CA ILE A 69 85.47 -12.23 -21.49
C ILE A 69 85.08 -12.57 -20.04
N LYS A 70 85.98 -13.17 -19.25
CA LYS A 70 85.72 -13.46 -17.83
C LYS A 70 85.57 -12.19 -17.00
N VAL A 71 86.40 -11.18 -17.26
CA VAL A 71 86.32 -9.88 -16.56
C VAL A 71 85.01 -9.17 -16.92
N LYS A 72 84.65 -9.10 -18.21
CA LYS A 72 83.36 -8.54 -18.65
C LYS A 72 82.17 -9.30 -18.05
N ALA A 73 82.25 -10.64 -17.99
CA ALA A 73 81.25 -11.48 -17.34
C ALA A 73 81.13 -11.23 -15.83
N HIS A 74 82.24 -10.96 -15.13
CA HIS A 74 82.23 -10.65 -13.71
C HIS A 74 81.50 -9.33 -13.41
N TYR A 75 81.75 -8.27 -14.18
CA TYR A 75 81.04 -7.00 -14.00
C TYR A 75 79.56 -7.09 -14.41
N ASN A 76 79.24 -7.84 -15.47
CA ASN A 76 77.86 -8.16 -15.84
C ASN A 76 77.11 -8.91 -14.72
N TRP A 77 77.77 -9.90 -14.09
CA TRP A 77 77.22 -10.57 -12.90
C TRP A 77 77.08 -9.64 -11.69
N SER A 78 78.03 -8.74 -11.48
CA SER A 78 77.97 -7.74 -10.40
C SER A 78 76.78 -6.79 -10.60
N MET A 79 76.50 -6.38 -11.84
CA MET A 79 75.33 -5.57 -12.19
C MET A 79 74.03 -6.31 -11.90
N TYR A 80 73.94 -7.58 -12.29
CA TYR A 80 72.81 -8.45 -11.94
C TYR A 80 72.61 -8.57 -10.42
N GLN A 81 73.68 -8.78 -9.65
CA GLN A 81 73.59 -8.86 -8.18
C GLN A 81 73.14 -7.54 -7.56
N ALA A 82 73.62 -6.41 -8.06
CA ALA A 82 73.20 -5.09 -7.60
C ALA A 82 71.70 -4.86 -7.85
N LEU A 83 71.22 -5.22 -9.05
CA LEU A 83 69.82 -5.13 -9.42
C LEU A 83 68.95 -6.05 -8.57
N LEU A 84 69.35 -7.31 -8.40
CA LEU A 84 68.65 -8.29 -7.56
C LEU A 84 68.53 -7.81 -6.11
N ASN A 85 69.61 -7.28 -5.53
CA ASN A 85 69.61 -6.74 -4.18
C ASN A 85 68.75 -5.48 -4.04
N ALA A 86 68.75 -4.60 -5.05
CA ALA A 86 67.88 -3.42 -5.08
C ALA A 86 66.40 -3.80 -5.13
N THR A 87 66.02 -4.73 -6.01
CA THR A 87 64.65 -5.27 -6.11
C THR A 87 64.23 -5.96 -4.81
N ARG A 88 65.10 -6.81 -4.25
CA ARG A 88 64.84 -7.51 -2.98
C ARG A 88 64.64 -6.54 -1.82
N ARG A 89 65.52 -5.56 -1.66
CA ARG A 89 65.42 -4.55 -0.60
C ARG A 89 64.14 -3.73 -0.74
N SER A 90 63.75 -3.37 -1.96
CA SER A 90 62.52 -2.61 -2.22
C SER A 90 61.28 -3.41 -1.84
N LEU A 91 61.17 -4.66 -2.28
CA LEU A 91 60.06 -5.54 -1.92
C LEU A 91 60.02 -5.85 -0.41
N GLN A 92 61.18 -5.96 0.25
CA GLN A 92 61.25 -6.13 1.71
C GLN A 92 60.77 -4.88 2.47
N LEU A 93 61.05 -3.67 1.97
CA LEU A 93 60.53 -2.43 2.56
C LEU A 93 59.01 -2.32 2.40
N LEU A 94 58.48 -2.63 1.21
CA LEU A 94 57.04 -2.71 0.98
C LEU A 94 56.37 -3.72 1.92
N LYS A 95 57.00 -4.89 2.08
CA LYS A 95 56.55 -5.91 3.04
C LYS A 95 56.61 -5.44 4.49
N ALA A 96 57.65 -4.73 4.90
CA ALA A 96 57.77 -4.25 6.28
C ALA A 96 56.65 -3.26 6.63
N ARG A 97 56.23 -2.41 5.69
CA ARG A 97 55.11 -1.47 5.88
C ARG A 97 53.74 -2.15 5.86
N ILE A 98 53.53 -3.15 5.01
CA ILE A 98 52.23 -3.84 4.88
C ILE A 98 52.02 -4.93 5.93
N CYS A 99 53.06 -5.73 6.22
CA CYS A 99 52.96 -6.92 7.07
C CYS A 99 53.28 -6.64 8.54
N ALA A 100 53.09 -5.42 9.02
CA ALA A 100 53.46 -5.04 10.38
C ALA A 100 52.69 -5.89 11.42
N ARG A 101 53.33 -6.96 11.89
CA ARG A 101 52.81 -7.72 13.03
C ARG A 101 53.23 -7.00 14.29
N PRO A 102 52.37 -6.90 15.32
CA PRO A 102 52.85 -6.67 16.66
C PRO A 102 53.71 -7.88 17.03
N ILE A 103 55.02 -7.72 17.02
CA ILE A 103 55.90 -8.72 17.62
C ILE A 103 55.54 -8.71 19.11
N VAL A 104 55.09 -9.85 19.63
CA VAL A 104 54.93 -10.08 21.06
C VAL A 104 56.33 -10.06 21.68
N SER A 105 56.87 -8.85 21.88
CA SER A 105 58.07 -8.57 22.64
C SER A 105 57.79 -7.35 23.50
N THR A 106 58.03 -7.53 24.79
CA THR A 106 57.80 -6.61 25.92
C THR A 106 58.67 -5.35 25.89
N VAL A 107 58.75 -4.65 24.75
CA VAL A 107 59.49 -3.39 24.63
C VAL A 107 58.76 -2.44 23.67
N ALA A 108 58.36 -1.30 24.23
CA ALA A 108 57.87 -0.06 23.59
C ALA A 108 56.61 -0.15 22.70
N TYR A 109 55.59 0.60 23.12
CA TYR A 109 54.30 0.81 22.44
C TYR A 109 54.37 1.75 21.22
N ASP A 110 55.53 2.04 20.64
CA ASP A 110 55.71 3.26 19.83
C ASP A 110 55.94 3.10 18.32
N GLU A 111 56.05 1.91 17.72
CA GLU A 111 56.33 1.85 16.28
C GLU A 111 55.53 0.76 15.55
N LEU A 112 54.20 0.84 15.63
CA LEU A 112 53.38 0.31 14.54
C LEU A 112 53.58 1.22 13.32
N PRO A 113 53.93 0.68 12.14
CA PRO A 113 54.06 1.48 10.93
C PRO A 113 52.79 2.26 10.65
N SER A 114 52.94 3.51 10.25
CA SER A 114 51.81 4.37 9.89
C SER A 114 51.02 3.74 8.73
N PRO A 115 49.67 3.70 8.83
CA PRO A 115 48.84 3.26 7.73
C PRO A 115 48.92 4.30 6.61
N PHE A 116 48.86 3.85 5.37
CA PHE A 116 49.02 4.72 4.20
C PHE A 116 47.98 4.49 3.11
N PHE A 117 47.10 3.49 3.26
CA PHE A 117 45.91 3.34 2.41
C PHE A 117 44.68 3.87 3.14
N GLU A 118 44.00 4.84 2.54
CA GLU A 118 42.69 5.29 3.00
C GLU A 118 41.62 4.33 2.51
N VAL A 119 40.74 3.86 3.42
CA VAL A 119 39.60 3.02 3.07
C VAL A 119 38.34 3.57 3.74
N ASN A 120 37.35 3.93 2.94
CA ASN A 120 36.07 4.40 3.43
C ASN A 120 35.12 3.22 3.62
N LEU A 121 34.29 3.30 4.66
CA LEU A 121 33.19 2.37 4.86
C LEU A 121 31.92 2.95 4.24
N GLN A 122 31.27 2.18 3.37
CA GLN A 122 30.04 2.58 2.70
C GLN A 122 28.96 1.50 2.81
N LEU A 123 27.70 1.91 2.69
CA LEU A 123 26.55 1.00 2.68
C LEU A 123 26.04 0.85 1.23
N ASP A 124 26.14 -0.36 0.68
CA ASP A 124 25.71 -0.69 -0.70
C ASP A 124 24.26 -1.21 -0.74
N GLY A 125 23.42 -0.74 0.20
CA GLY A 125 22.02 -1.16 0.37
C GLY A 125 21.81 -2.55 0.98
N VAL A 126 22.76 -3.47 0.85
CA VAL A 126 22.67 -4.85 1.39
C VAL A 126 23.62 -5.07 2.57
N SER A 127 24.85 -4.57 2.46
CA SER A 127 25.87 -4.75 3.50
C SER A 127 26.84 -3.58 3.55
N VAL A 128 27.51 -3.44 4.69
CA VAL A 128 28.63 -2.50 4.84
C VAL A 128 29.85 -3.06 4.11
N ARG A 129 30.42 -2.27 3.21
CA ARG A 129 31.57 -2.64 2.38
C ARG A 129 32.69 -1.62 2.49
N LEU A 130 33.87 -2.06 2.12
CA LEU A 130 35.09 -1.26 2.01
C LEU A 130 35.15 -0.64 0.61
N ASP A 131 35.44 0.66 0.55
CA ASP A 131 35.68 1.41 -0.68
C ASP A 131 37.02 2.17 -0.54
N PRO A 132 38.08 1.76 -1.26
CA PRO A 132 38.15 0.65 -2.22
C PRO A 132 38.07 -0.74 -1.56
N SER A 133 37.69 -1.75 -2.33
CA SER A 133 37.63 -3.14 -1.89
C SER A 133 39.02 -3.72 -1.61
N VAL A 134 39.09 -4.78 -0.80
CA VAL A 134 40.35 -5.49 -0.55
C VAL A 134 40.95 -6.06 -1.83
N GLU A 135 40.12 -6.53 -2.78
CA GLU A 135 40.60 -7.05 -4.06
C GLU A 135 41.31 -5.96 -4.87
N GLU A 136 40.78 -4.72 -4.85
CA GLU A 136 41.41 -3.56 -5.48
C GLU A 136 42.72 -3.18 -4.77
N LEU A 137 42.73 -3.17 -3.43
CA LEU A 137 43.94 -2.95 -2.63
C LEU A 137 45.03 -4.01 -2.95
N GLN A 138 44.63 -5.28 -3.05
CA GLN A 138 45.51 -6.37 -3.42
C GLN A 138 46.05 -6.18 -4.85
N SER A 139 45.20 -5.78 -5.79
CA SER A 139 45.58 -5.48 -7.17
C SER A 139 46.59 -4.34 -7.24
N ALA A 140 46.40 -3.26 -6.48
CA ALA A 140 47.32 -2.12 -6.44
C ALA A 140 48.68 -2.47 -5.83
N VAL A 141 48.71 -3.21 -4.72
CA VAL A 141 49.97 -3.68 -4.12
C VAL A 141 50.70 -4.63 -5.06
N ASN A 142 49.98 -5.55 -5.69
CA ASN A 142 50.55 -6.45 -6.69
C ASN A 142 51.04 -5.69 -7.93
N GLY A 143 50.31 -4.66 -8.37
CA GLY A 143 50.70 -3.75 -9.44
C GLY A 143 52.00 -3.02 -9.12
N GLY A 144 52.14 -2.48 -7.91
CA GLY A 144 53.39 -1.87 -7.42
C GLY A 144 54.56 -2.86 -7.42
N ALA A 145 54.35 -4.07 -6.90
CA ALA A 145 55.38 -5.14 -6.94
C ALA A 145 55.79 -5.52 -8.37
N VAL A 146 54.82 -5.60 -9.29
CA VAL A 146 55.06 -5.86 -10.72
C VAL A 146 55.81 -4.69 -11.37
N SER A 147 55.49 -3.45 -11.04
CA SER A 147 56.20 -2.26 -11.54
C SER A 147 57.66 -2.24 -11.09
N ILE A 148 57.95 -2.59 -9.83
CA ILE A 148 59.33 -2.77 -9.35
C ILE A 148 60.07 -3.85 -10.15
N LEU A 149 59.40 -4.96 -10.51
CA LEU A 149 59.98 -6.01 -11.35
C LEU A 149 60.18 -5.55 -12.80
N LYS A 150 59.28 -4.72 -13.36
CA LYS A 150 59.39 -4.17 -14.71
C LYS A 150 60.66 -3.32 -14.90
N CYS A 151 61.22 -2.70 -13.86
CA CYS A 151 62.54 -2.03 -13.95
C CYS A 151 63.60 -2.94 -14.60
N SER A 152 63.61 -4.23 -14.23
CA SER A 152 64.58 -5.19 -14.75
C SER A 152 64.32 -5.64 -16.20
N LYS A 153 63.15 -5.35 -16.78
CA LYS A 153 62.86 -5.56 -18.22
C LYS A 153 63.51 -4.51 -19.11
N MET A 154 63.73 -3.30 -18.59
CA MET A 154 64.25 -2.18 -19.38
C MET A 154 65.78 -2.12 -19.35
N ILE A 155 66.42 -2.92 -18.50
CA ILE A 155 67.88 -2.99 -18.40
C ILE A 155 68.37 -4.16 -19.25
N GLU A 156 69.04 -3.82 -20.35
CA GLU A 156 69.68 -4.78 -21.25
C GLU A 156 70.85 -5.46 -20.53
N ALA A 157 70.99 -6.77 -20.73
CA ALA A 157 72.14 -7.51 -20.22
C ALA A 157 73.36 -7.24 -21.11
N TRP A 158 74.51 -6.95 -20.50
CA TRP A 158 75.71 -6.60 -21.27
C TRP A 158 76.13 -7.76 -22.17
N ASP A 159 76.30 -7.42 -23.45
CA ASP A 159 76.70 -8.24 -24.59
C ASP A 159 76.63 -9.77 -24.40
N THR A 160 75.42 -10.34 -24.51
CA THR A 160 75.23 -11.80 -24.49
C THR A 160 75.81 -12.52 -25.71
N VAL A 161 76.27 -11.80 -26.74
CA VAL A 161 76.86 -12.38 -27.94
C VAL A 161 78.34 -12.71 -27.72
N THR A 162 79.08 -11.90 -26.95
CA THR A 162 80.50 -12.14 -26.63
C THR A 162 80.76 -12.90 -25.33
N ILE A 163 79.78 -13.06 -24.44
CA ILE A 163 79.93 -13.86 -23.20
C ILE A 163 79.26 -15.23 -23.36
N PRO A 164 80.04 -16.31 -23.62
CA PRO A 164 79.49 -17.65 -23.79
C PRO A 164 78.77 -18.15 -22.52
N ARG A 165 77.68 -18.90 -22.70
CA ARG A 165 76.86 -19.45 -21.59
C ARG A 165 77.69 -20.25 -20.58
N ASN A 166 78.70 -21.00 -21.03
CA ASN A 166 79.63 -21.72 -20.16
C ASN A 166 80.44 -20.80 -19.24
N VAL A 167 80.78 -19.57 -19.66
CA VAL A 167 81.47 -18.60 -18.80
C VAL A 167 80.51 -18.02 -17.75
N GLN A 168 79.25 -17.79 -18.11
CA GLN A 168 78.23 -17.34 -17.16
C GLN A 168 77.93 -18.41 -16.09
N LEU A 169 77.91 -19.69 -16.49
CA LEU A 169 77.68 -20.83 -15.58
C LEU A 169 78.86 -21.10 -14.63
N ILE A 170 80.08 -20.65 -14.96
CA ILE A 170 81.23 -20.69 -14.04
C ILE A 170 81.01 -19.74 -12.86
N LEU A 171 80.36 -18.58 -13.09
CA LEU A 171 80.07 -17.60 -12.03
C LEU A 171 78.91 -18.05 -11.14
N ASN A 172 77.86 -18.65 -11.72
CA ASN A 172 76.81 -19.31 -10.95
C ASN A 172 76.16 -20.47 -11.76
N PRO A 173 76.23 -21.73 -11.27
CA PRO A 173 75.72 -22.90 -11.99
C PRO A 173 74.20 -22.91 -12.24
N ASN A 174 73.43 -22.14 -11.45
CA ASN A 174 71.97 -22.17 -11.43
C ASN A 174 71.33 -20.93 -12.07
N LEU A 175 72.06 -20.17 -12.88
CA LEU A 175 71.54 -18.97 -13.54
C LEU A 175 70.48 -19.32 -14.60
N PRO A 176 69.26 -18.75 -14.51
CA PRO A 176 68.29 -18.82 -15.60
C PRO A 176 68.85 -18.20 -16.89
N PRO A 177 68.46 -18.73 -18.07
CA PRO A 177 68.82 -18.09 -19.34
C PRO A 177 68.22 -16.68 -19.41
N VAL A 178 68.98 -15.74 -19.96
CA VAL A 178 68.47 -14.42 -20.33
C VAL A 178 67.59 -14.63 -21.57
N MET A 179 66.29 -14.31 -21.50
CA MET A 179 65.41 -14.35 -22.67
C MET A 179 64.92 -12.92 -23.02
N GLY A 180 64.74 -12.64 -24.31
CA GLY A 180 64.28 -11.32 -24.76
C GLY A 180 64.22 -11.17 -26.29
N LEU A 181 63.36 -10.26 -26.76
CA LEU A 181 63.25 -9.85 -28.17
C LEU A 181 64.29 -8.75 -28.47
N GLY A 182 65.56 -9.13 -28.57
CA GLY A 182 66.69 -8.24 -28.90
C GLY A 182 68.00 -9.03 -28.93
N SER A 183 69.07 -8.45 -29.50
CA SER A 183 70.37 -9.13 -29.62
C SER A 183 71.06 -9.43 -28.28
N GLN A 184 70.61 -8.82 -27.18
CA GLN A 184 71.28 -8.87 -25.87
C GLN A 184 70.42 -9.37 -24.67
N GLY A 185 69.08 -9.47 -24.81
CA GLY A 185 68.19 -9.94 -23.72
C GLY A 185 68.18 -9.06 -22.45
N THR A 186 67.38 -9.41 -21.43
CA THR A 186 67.18 -8.57 -20.22
C THR A 186 67.37 -9.35 -18.92
N PHE A 187 67.70 -8.68 -17.82
CA PHE A 187 67.85 -9.34 -16.50
C PHE A 187 66.52 -9.81 -15.87
N TYR A 188 65.38 -9.48 -16.47
CA TYR A 188 64.05 -9.73 -15.91
C TYR A 188 63.80 -11.18 -15.50
N ASP A 189 64.03 -12.15 -16.38
CA ASP A 189 63.70 -13.55 -16.08
C ASP A 189 64.51 -14.10 -14.91
N ARG A 190 65.74 -13.62 -14.74
CA ARG A 190 66.61 -14.01 -13.63
C ARG A 190 66.10 -13.42 -12.30
N VAL A 191 65.67 -12.16 -12.32
CA VAL A 191 65.14 -11.47 -11.13
C VAL A 191 63.75 -12.02 -10.77
N ALA A 192 62.86 -12.22 -11.74
CA ALA A 192 61.49 -12.69 -11.51
C ALA A 192 61.42 -14.14 -11.00
N GLN A 193 62.39 -14.99 -11.35
CA GLN A 193 62.48 -16.38 -10.88
C GLN A 193 63.24 -16.55 -9.55
N ASP A 194 63.73 -15.46 -8.95
CA ASP A 194 64.43 -15.52 -7.67
C ASP A 194 63.48 -16.01 -6.56
N LYS A 195 63.90 -17.04 -5.83
CA LYS A 195 63.08 -17.69 -4.79
C LYS A 195 62.70 -16.74 -3.66
N GLU A 196 63.57 -15.78 -3.32
CA GLU A 196 63.30 -14.82 -2.26
C GLU A 196 62.27 -13.78 -2.69
N ILE A 197 62.34 -13.31 -3.94
CA ILE A 197 61.35 -12.39 -4.53
C ILE A 197 59.96 -13.05 -4.57
N LEU A 198 59.87 -14.28 -5.09
CA LEU A 198 58.60 -15.03 -5.11
C LEU A 198 58.03 -15.24 -3.70
N LYS A 199 58.90 -15.55 -2.72
CA LYS A 199 58.49 -15.69 -1.31
C LYS A 199 57.97 -14.38 -0.74
N VAL A 200 58.59 -13.24 -1.04
CA VAL A 200 58.13 -11.93 -0.55
C VAL A 200 56.77 -11.55 -1.15
N VAL A 201 56.56 -11.78 -2.45
CA VAL A 201 55.25 -11.53 -3.11
C VAL A 201 54.14 -12.39 -2.51
N LEU A 202 54.40 -13.67 -2.26
CA LEU A 202 53.44 -14.56 -1.58
C LEU A 202 53.09 -14.08 -0.17
N LEU A 203 54.08 -13.60 0.58
CA LEU A 203 53.87 -13.06 1.93
C LEU A 203 53.09 -11.73 1.91
N LEU A 204 53.28 -10.90 0.89
CA LEU A 204 52.49 -9.68 0.70
C LEU A 204 51.01 -10.00 0.46
N THR A 205 50.74 -10.95 -0.44
CA THR A 205 49.36 -11.40 -0.71
C THR A 205 48.70 -11.97 0.55
N GLY A 206 49.40 -12.82 1.31
CA GLY A 206 48.87 -13.38 2.56
C GLY A 206 48.63 -12.33 3.66
N ALA A 207 49.42 -11.25 3.70
CA ALA A 207 49.22 -10.18 4.67
C ALA A 207 47.98 -9.33 4.37
N ILE A 208 47.71 -9.05 3.09
CA ILE A 208 46.50 -8.34 2.67
C ILE A 208 45.26 -9.17 2.99
N GLN A 209 45.32 -10.50 2.77
CA GLN A 209 44.23 -11.40 3.17
C GLN A 209 44.02 -11.42 4.69
N ASN A 210 45.07 -11.38 5.50
CA ASN A 210 44.91 -11.28 6.95
C ASN A 210 44.26 -9.95 7.36
N SER A 211 44.65 -8.84 6.72
CA SER A 211 44.00 -7.55 6.93
C SER A 211 42.53 -7.55 6.51
N HIS A 212 42.18 -8.31 5.46
CA HIS A 212 40.78 -8.53 5.06
C HIS A 212 39.97 -9.21 6.15
N ASP A 213 40.46 -10.33 6.67
CA ASP A 213 39.76 -11.10 7.71
C ASP A 213 39.58 -10.25 8.99
N GLU A 214 40.58 -9.44 9.35
CA GLU A 214 40.46 -8.47 10.45
C GLU A 214 39.44 -7.35 10.16
N CYS A 215 39.34 -6.91 8.90
CA CYS A 215 38.32 -5.95 8.48
C CYS A 215 36.92 -6.57 8.54
N GLU A 216 36.71 -7.82 8.12
CA GLU A 216 35.40 -8.49 8.21
C GLU A 216 34.92 -8.57 9.66
N VAL A 217 35.80 -8.96 10.60
CA VAL A 217 35.46 -8.97 12.05
C VAL A 217 35.10 -7.57 12.56
N TYR A 218 35.71 -6.52 12.02
CA TYR A 218 35.33 -5.15 12.35
C TYR A 218 33.96 -4.77 11.75
N LEU A 219 33.71 -5.17 10.49
CA LEU A 219 32.44 -4.96 9.79
C LEU A 219 31.26 -5.64 10.49
N GLU A 220 31.46 -6.83 11.06
CA GLU A 220 30.44 -7.56 11.82
C GLU A 220 29.84 -6.73 12.97
N ARG A 221 30.57 -5.78 13.55
CA ARG A 221 30.04 -4.90 14.61
C ARG A 221 28.85 -4.07 14.13
N PHE A 222 28.86 -3.69 12.86
CA PHE A 222 27.78 -2.90 12.25
C PHE A 222 26.57 -3.75 11.84
N SER A 223 26.69 -5.09 11.81
CA SER A 223 25.55 -5.99 11.54
C SER A 223 24.42 -5.86 12.56
N SER A 224 24.73 -5.42 13.80
CA SER A 224 23.72 -5.13 14.81
C SER A 224 22.73 -4.03 14.40
N PHE A 225 23.10 -3.20 13.42
CA PHE A 225 22.27 -2.14 12.85
C PHE A 225 21.59 -2.55 11.53
N ALA A 226 21.74 -3.81 11.08
CA ALA A 226 21.24 -4.27 9.78
C ALA A 226 19.74 -4.09 9.58
N TRP A 227 18.98 -4.18 10.68
CA TRP A 227 17.54 -3.91 10.68
C TRP A 227 17.17 -2.52 10.14
N LEU A 228 18.08 -1.52 10.15
CA LEU A 228 17.81 -0.17 9.63
C LEU A 228 17.64 -0.15 8.10
N TRP A 229 18.30 -1.05 7.37
CA TRP A 229 18.25 -1.10 5.90
C TRP A 229 17.59 -2.38 5.37
N GLU A 230 17.58 -3.46 6.13
CA GLU A 230 16.92 -4.72 5.73
C GLU A 230 15.40 -4.69 5.92
N ASN A 231 14.92 -4.03 6.97
CA ASN A 231 13.50 -4.04 7.30
C ASN A 231 12.76 -2.90 6.60
N SER A 232 11.54 -3.20 6.15
CA SER A 232 10.62 -2.19 5.66
C SER A 232 10.06 -1.36 6.82
N ILE A 233 10.12 -0.03 6.68
CA ILE A 233 9.53 0.92 7.63
C ILE A 233 8.03 0.67 7.80
N GLU A 234 7.34 0.39 6.69
CA GLU A 234 5.89 0.21 6.68
C GLU A 234 5.45 -1.05 7.44
N ASP A 235 6.19 -2.15 7.30
CA ASP A 235 5.82 -3.42 7.93
C ASP A 235 6.08 -3.39 9.43
N GLN A 236 7.21 -2.80 9.86
CA GLN A 236 7.47 -2.57 11.28
C GLN A 236 6.47 -1.59 11.91
N TYR A 237 6.02 -0.58 11.16
CA TYR A 237 4.98 0.31 11.64
C TYR A 237 3.66 -0.44 11.83
N LYS A 238 3.24 -1.29 10.89
CA LYS A 238 2.02 -2.10 11.02
C LYS A 238 2.09 -3.06 12.20
N GLU A 239 3.24 -3.69 12.43
CA GLU A 239 3.44 -4.56 13.59
C GLU A 239 3.36 -3.78 14.90
N PHE A 240 3.97 -2.58 14.92
CA PHE A 240 3.87 -1.69 16.07
C PHE A 240 2.43 -1.23 16.30
N GLU A 241 1.70 -0.82 15.28
CA GLU A 241 0.29 -0.42 15.37
C GLU A 241 -0.61 -1.57 15.86
N ALA A 242 -0.35 -2.80 15.41
CA ALA A 242 -1.09 -3.99 15.84
C ALA A 242 -0.95 -4.27 17.34
N SER A 243 0.13 -3.82 17.98
CA SER A 243 0.32 -3.92 19.44
C SER A 243 -0.53 -2.94 20.25
N ASN A 244 -1.28 -2.04 19.58
CA ASN A 244 -2.05 -0.94 20.15
C ASN A 244 -1.24 -0.09 21.17
N PRO A 245 -0.14 0.55 20.69
CA PRO A 245 0.84 1.19 21.55
C PRO A 245 0.30 2.48 22.17
N THR A 246 0.76 2.78 23.38
CA THR A 246 0.43 4.03 24.07
C THR A 246 1.23 5.20 23.50
N LEU A 247 0.84 6.44 23.83
CA LEU A 247 1.61 7.62 23.41
C LEU A 247 3.04 7.61 23.98
N ASP A 248 3.22 7.07 25.19
CA ASP A 248 4.53 6.93 25.83
C ASP A 248 5.40 5.90 25.08
N ASP A 249 4.79 4.82 24.56
CA ASP A 249 5.50 3.83 23.73
C ASP A 249 5.94 4.45 22.39
N PHE A 250 5.09 5.31 21.79
CA PHE A 250 5.44 6.09 20.60
C PHE A 250 6.62 7.04 20.87
N GLU A 251 6.58 7.77 21.98
CA GLU A 251 7.67 8.67 22.37
C GLU A 251 8.96 7.89 22.64
N PHE A 252 8.89 6.76 23.34
CA PHE A 252 10.03 5.90 23.60
C PHE A 252 10.66 5.39 22.30
N LYS A 253 9.85 4.97 21.32
CA LYS A 253 10.34 4.52 20.02
C LYS A 253 11.01 5.66 19.25
N LEU A 254 10.41 6.85 19.20
CA LEU A 254 11.01 8.03 18.56
C LEU A 254 12.32 8.46 19.24
N ARG A 255 12.35 8.45 20.58
CA ARG A 255 13.56 8.71 21.36
C ARG A 255 14.64 7.67 21.07
N SER A 256 14.27 6.40 20.90
CA SER A 256 15.23 5.35 20.55
C SER A 256 15.91 5.62 19.21
N PHE A 257 15.20 6.16 18.21
CA PHE A 257 15.78 6.59 16.93
C PHE A 257 16.68 7.81 17.11
N ALA A 258 16.28 8.80 17.91
CA ALA A 258 17.13 9.97 18.21
C ALA A 258 18.43 9.59 18.94
N LEU A 259 18.38 8.59 19.84
CA LEU A 259 19.57 8.07 20.52
C LEU A 259 20.51 7.30 19.57
N LEU A 260 20.03 6.82 18.41
CA LEU A 260 20.90 6.23 17.39
C LEU A 260 21.77 7.31 16.75
N ASP A 261 21.24 8.52 16.52
CA ASP A 261 22.02 9.64 15.98
C ASP A 261 23.22 9.96 16.89
N GLU A 262 23.01 10.02 18.22
CA GLU A 262 24.08 10.23 19.21
C GLU A 262 25.09 9.07 19.24
N LYS A 263 24.61 7.82 19.11
CA LYS A 263 25.49 6.65 19.04
C LYS A 263 26.37 6.69 17.78
N PHE A 264 25.83 7.12 16.65
CA PHE A 264 26.61 7.25 15.42
C PHE A 264 27.63 8.39 15.49
N ASP A 265 27.35 9.45 16.26
CA ASP A 265 28.34 10.48 16.60
C ASP A 265 29.47 9.99 17.50
N SER A 266 29.20 8.98 18.33
CA SER A 266 30.21 8.38 19.22
C SER A 266 31.13 7.37 18.53
N PHE A 267 30.98 7.12 17.23
CA PHE A 267 31.85 6.20 16.49
C PHE A 267 33.29 6.72 16.39
N GLU A 268 34.25 5.80 16.45
CA GLU A 268 35.68 6.11 16.28
C GLU A 268 35.91 6.78 14.92
N SER A 269 36.54 7.96 14.87
CA SER A 269 36.74 8.71 13.61
C SER A 269 37.64 7.99 12.61
N SER A 270 38.52 7.11 13.09
CA SER A 270 39.31 6.24 12.24
C SER A 270 39.83 5.03 13.02
N ARG A 271 40.06 3.92 12.31
CA ARG A 271 40.67 2.72 12.88
C ARG A 271 41.75 2.18 11.96
N GLN A 272 42.92 1.92 12.51
CA GLN A 272 44.02 1.27 11.79
C GLN A 272 43.89 -0.25 11.83
N ILE A 273 43.93 -0.90 10.66
CA ILE A 273 44.08 -2.35 10.50
C ILE A 273 45.23 -2.60 9.51
N GLY A 274 46.38 -3.01 10.04
CA GLY A 274 47.61 -3.15 9.25
C GLY A 274 48.01 -1.84 8.58
N ALA A 275 48.09 -1.84 7.24
CA ALA A 275 48.39 -0.67 6.41
C ALA A 275 47.14 0.16 6.02
N LEU A 276 45.95 -0.28 6.41
CA LEU A 276 44.67 0.35 6.08
C LEU A 276 44.23 1.29 7.21
N LEU A 277 43.80 2.49 6.85
CA LEU A 277 43.11 3.42 7.73
C LEU A 277 41.64 3.44 7.35
N LEU A 278 40.80 2.78 8.16
CA LEU A 278 39.37 2.74 7.94
C LEU A 278 38.71 4.02 8.46
N ARG A 279 37.90 4.66 7.63
CA ARG A 279 37.08 5.82 7.99
C ARG A 279 35.59 5.47 7.94
N PRO A 280 34.89 5.44 9.09
CA PRO A 280 33.46 5.17 9.14
C PRO A 280 32.59 6.40 8.88
N ASP A 281 33.17 7.57 8.56
CA ASP A 281 32.41 8.83 8.42
C ASP A 281 31.27 8.76 7.40
N SER A 282 31.53 8.14 6.24
CA SER A 282 30.51 7.99 5.19
C SER A 282 29.39 7.03 5.60
N LEU A 283 29.75 5.91 6.25
CA LEU A 283 28.81 4.97 6.84
C LEU A 283 27.96 5.65 7.94
N ALA A 284 28.59 6.38 8.86
CA ALA A 284 27.90 7.08 9.93
C ALA A 284 26.88 8.10 9.39
N LYS A 285 27.25 8.87 8.35
CA LYS A 285 26.31 9.77 7.65
C LYS A 285 25.14 9.01 7.03
N SER A 286 25.41 7.87 6.38
CA SER A 286 24.38 7.05 5.74
C SER A 286 23.42 6.45 6.78
N LEU A 287 23.95 5.91 7.88
CA LEU A 287 23.15 5.36 8.99
C LEU A 287 22.31 6.42 9.69
N LYS A 288 22.85 7.64 9.88
CA LYS A 288 22.08 8.79 10.39
C LYS A 288 20.94 9.18 9.45
N SER A 289 21.19 9.19 8.13
CA SER A 289 20.13 9.44 7.15
C SER A 289 19.00 8.42 7.29
N LEU A 290 19.35 7.12 7.35
CA LEU A 290 18.38 6.05 7.53
C LEU A 290 17.62 6.19 8.87
N ALA A 291 18.31 6.38 9.99
CA ALA A 291 17.65 6.58 11.30
C ALA A 291 16.72 7.79 11.30
N ASN A 292 17.10 8.87 10.60
CA ASN A 292 16.23 10.02 10.41
C ASN A 292 15.01 9.70 9.55
N ASP A 293 15.13 8.88 8.50
CA ASP A 293 13.99 8.43 7.69
C ASP A 293 13.00 7.61 8.52
N TRP A 294 13.50 6.69 9.37
CA TRP A 294 12.68 5.95 10.34
C TRP A 294 11.94 6.89 11.30
N LYS A 295 12.67 7.83 11.91
CA LYS A 295 12.13 8.85 12.81
C LYS A 295 11.02 9.67 12.14
N VAL A 296 11.30 10.22 10.95
CA VAL A 296 10.34 11.04 10.19
C VAL A 296 9.12 10.23 9.77
N ALA A 297 9.28 8.99 9.34
CA ALA A 297 8.16 8.13 8.95
C ALA A 297 7.22 7.84 10.13
N PHE A 298 7.76 7.44 11.29
CA PHE A 298 6.96 7.22 12.50
C PHE A 298 6.29 8.51 12.99
N SER A 299 7.00 9.65 12.96
CA SER A 299 6.42 10.94 13.31
C SER A 299 5.31 11.38 12.34
N LYS A 300 5.45 11.12 11.02
CA LYS A 300 4.40 11.41 10.04
C LYS A 300 3.11 10.63 10.30
N GLN A 301 3.21 9.35 10.68
CA GLN A 301 2.02 8.57 11.00
C GLN A 301 1.33 9.07 12.27
N LEU A 302 2.11 9.43 13.30
CA LEU A 302 1.57 10.08 14.51
C LEU A 302 0.91 11.43 14.17
N HIS A 303 1.48 12.19 13.23
CA HIS A 303 0.93 13.46 12.74
C HIS A 303 -0.42 13.28 12.07
N VAL A 304 -0.59 12.29 11.19
CA VAL A 304 -1.89 11.97 10.57
C VAL A 304 -2.94 11.69 11.65
N LYS A 305 -2.62 10.85 12.64
CA LYS A 305 -3.52 10.54 13.74
C LYS A 305 -3.89 11.76 14.59
N ALA A 306 -2.91 12.61 14.90
CA ALA A 306 -3.12 13.83 15.67
C ALA A 306 -3.99 14.85 14.91
N ARG A 307 -3.77 14.99 13.60
CA ARG A 307 -4.54 15.86 12.73
C ARG A 307 -5.98 15.41 12.62
N ASP A 308 -6.22 14.12 12.35
CA ASP A 308 -7.58 13.58 12.21
C ASP A 308 -8.39 13.75 13.51
N GLN A 309 -7.75 13.57 14.68
CA GLN A 309 -8.40 13.83 15.97
C GLN A 309 -8.68 15.33 16.22
N LEU A 310 -7.73 16.21 15.87
CA LEU A 310 -7.90 17.65 15.98
C LEU A 310 -9.04 18.15 15.08
N GLU A 311 -9.09 17.69 13.83
CA GLU A 311 -10.13 18.04 12.86
C GLU A 311 -11.50 17.55 13.32
N ALA A 312 -11.60 16.28 13.73
CA ALA A 312 -12.84 15.70 14.24
C ALA A 312 -13.40 16.50 15.42
N LEU A 313 -12.54 16.84 16.39
CA LEU A 313 -12.96 17.60 17.57
C LEU A 313 -13.32 19.05 17.22
N THR A 314 -12.54 19.68 16.35
CA THR A 314 -12.83 21.05 15.87
C THR A 314 -14.16 21.11 15.13
N GLU A 315 -14.46 20.13 14.28
CA GLU A 315 -15.73 20.05 13.54
C GLU A 315 -16.90 19.72 14.47
N GLN A 316 -16.69 18.87 15.49
CA GLN A 316 -17.68 18.64 16.53
C GLN A 316 -18.03 19.92 17.29
N ILE A 317 -17.03 20.75 17.63
CA ILE A 317 -17.23 22.05 18.30
C ILE A 317 -18.00 23.00 17.37
N LYS A 318 -17.57 23.16 16.11
CA LYS A 318 -18.21 24.04 15.12
C LYS A 318 -19.65 23.64 14.84
N SER A 319 -19.90 22.36 14.60
CA SER A 319 -21.25 21.83 14.32
C SER A 319 -22.17 21.99 15.53
N THR A 320 -21.67 21.77 16.74
CA THR A 320 -22.44 21.97 17.98
C THR A 320 -22.76 23.45 18.21
N ALA A 321 -21.80 24.35 17.98
CA ALA A 321 -22.03 25.79 18.02
C ALA A 321 -23.12 26.23 17.03
N LYS A 322 -23.07 25.74 15.79
CA LYS A 322 -24.07 26.04 14.76
C LYS A 322 -25.47 25.53 15.14
N ARG A 323 -25.55 24.33 15.72
CA ARG A 323 -26.81 23.73 16.18
C ARG A 323 -27.43 24.52 17.34
N MET A 324 -26.59 24.97 18.27
CA MET A 324 -27.00 25.77 19.42
C MET A 324 -27.47 27.18 19.03
N ASN A 325 -26.79 27.80 18.07
CA ASN A 325 -27.10 29.15 17.57
C ASN A 325 -28.24 29.18 16.54
N ARG A 326 -28.94 28.05 16.31
CA ARG A 326 -30.16 28.03 15.50
C ARG A 326 -31.18 29.01 16.09
N ALA A 327 -31.70 29.89 15.24
CA ALA A 327 -32.75 30.83 15.63
C ALA A 327 -33.99 30.04 16.09
N VAL A 328 -34.56 30.46 17.22
CA VAL A 328 -35.82 29.94 17.75
C VAL A 328 -36.81 31.08 17.66
N GLU A 329 -37.71 30.99 16.67
CA GLU A 329 -38.80 31.94 16.49
C GLU A 329 -39.93 31.66 17.49
N ASP A 330 -40.74 32.69 17.78
CA ASP A 330 -41.84 32.57 18.74
C ASP A 330 -42.88 31.55 18.25
N GLY A 331 -43.03 30.46 18.99
CA GLY A 331 -43.94 29.36 18.66
C GLY A 331 -43.30 28.15 17.97
N ASP A 332 -42.02 28.20 17.60
CA ASP A 332 -41.29 27.05 17.03
C ASP A 332 -40.76 26.11 18.12
N ILE A 333 -41.64 25.22 18.58
CA ILE A 333 -41.36 24.22 19.62
C ILE A 333 -40.32 23.19 19.14
N ASP A 334 -40.24 22.92 17.84
CA ASP A 334 -39.28 21.97 17.28
C ASP A 334 -37.86 22.55 17.31
N ALA A 335 -37.68 23.80 16.85
CA ALA A 335 -36.40 24.49 16.98
C ALA A 335 -35.98 24.64 18.46
N LEU A 336 -36.92 24.94 19.36
CA LEU A 336 -36.65 25.03 20.80
C LEU A 336 -36.18 23.69 21.39
N GLY A 337 -36.89 22.60 21.09
CA GLY A 337 -36.53 21.26 21.54
C GLY A 337 -35.17 20.81 20.99
N TYR A 338 -34.90 21.12 19.72
CA TYR A 338 -33.62 20.83 19.09
C TYR A 338 -32.45 21.57 19.76
N VAL A 339 -32.61 22.87 20.04
CA VAL A 339 -31.58 23.67 20.71
C VAL A 339 -31.38 23.22 22.16
N MET A 340 -32.46 23.01 22.93
CA MET A 340 -32.34 22.55 24.32
C MET A 340 -31.73 21.15 24.43
N LYS A 341 -32.06 20.23 23.53
CA LYS A 341 -31.39 18.91 23.45
C LYS A 341 -29.89 19.08 23.19
N THR A 342 -29.53 19.96 22.28
CA THR A 342 -28.12 20.27 21.96
C THR A 342 -27.40 20.87 23.18
N LEU A 343 -28.02 21.79 23.92
CA LEU A 343 -27.46 22.36 25.15
C LEU A 343 -27.24 21.31 26.24
N ASN A 344 -28.18 20.38 26.41
CA ASN A 344 -28.04 19.28 27.36
C ASN A 344 -26.95 18.28 26.92
N ASP A 345 -26.83 18.01 25.62
CA ASP A 345 -25.76 17.19 25.05
C ASP A 345 -24.37 17.82 25.30
N VAL A 346 -24.22 19.14 25.13
CA VAL A 346 -22.98 19.88 25.46
C VAL A 346 -22.60 19.66 26.92
N ARG A 347 -23.54 19.84 27.84
CA ARG A 347 -23.29 19.67 29.28
C ARG A 347 -22.92 18.24 29.65
N ARG A 348 -23.60 17.24 29.07
CA ARG A 348 -23.32 15.82 29.34
C ARG A 348 -21.95 15.40 28.80
N LYS A 349 -21.62 15.83 27.58
CA LYS A 349 -20.38 15.45 26.90
C LYS A 349 -19.19 16.34 27.26
N GLN A 350 -19.37 17.34 28.12
CA GLN A 350 -18.32 18.30 28.45
C GLN A 350 -17.07 17.61 28.99
N SER A 351 -17.23 16.72 29.98
CA SER A 351 -16.09 16.00 30.56
C SER A 351 -15.43 15.04 29.58
N GLU A 352 -16.20 14.42 28.67
CA GLU A 352 -15.68 13.53 27.63
C GLU A 352 -14.78 14.31 26.65
N ILE A 353 -15.27 15.45 26.15
CA ILE A 353 -14.53 16.34 25.25
C ILE A 353 -13.28 16.91 25.91
N GLU A 354 -13.35 17.27 27.20
CA GLU A 354 -12.20 17.78 27.95
C GLU A 354 -11.09 16.74 28.12
N LEU A 355 -11.45 15.45 28.25
CA LEU A 355 -10.48 14.35 28.32
C LEU A 355 -9.76 14.13 26.98
N GLU A 356 -10.41 14.39 25.85
CA GLU A 356 -9.82 14.24 24.50
C GLU A 356 -8.72 15.27 24.21
N PHE A 357 -8.70 16.43 24.87
CA PHE A 357 -7.65 17.43 24.68
C PHE A 357 -6.26 16.97 25.14
N GLY A 358 -6.21 16.13 26.18
CA GLY A 358 -4.95 15.64 26.75
C GLY A 358 -4.12 14.86 25.73
N PRO A 359 -4.67 13.77 25.15
CA PRO A 359 -4.01 13.01 24.11
C PRO A 359 -3.58 13.85 22.91
N ILE A 360 -4.44 14.74 22.40
CA ILE A 360 -4.12 15.61 21.26
C ILE A 360 -2.92 16.51 21.59
N THR A 361 -2.95 17.15 22.77
CA THR A 361 -1.85 18.03 23.22
C THR A 361 -0.54 17.25 23.36
N HIS A 362 -0.60 16.03 23.89
CA HIS A 362 0.57 15.17 24.05
C HIS A 362 1.14 14.73 22.70
N MET A 363 0.30 14.29 21.76
CA MET A 363 0.74 13.93 20.41
C MET A 363 1.46 15.09 19.73
N TYR A 364 0.91 16.30 19.77
CA TYR A 364 1.59 17.46 19.19
C TYR A 364 2.87 17.87 19.92
N ALA A 365 2.96 17.68 21.24
CA ALA A 365 4.21 17.93 21.96
C ALA A 365 5.35 16.98 21.52
N ILE A 366 5.03 15.71 21.27
CA ILE A 366 5.96 14.74 20.68
C ILE A 366 6.35 15.20 19.26
N LEU A 367 5.37 15.59 18.44
CA LEU A 367 5.62 16.05 17.07
C LEU A 367 6.47 17.32 17.01
N ASP A 368 6.27 18.29 17.91
CA ASP A 368 7.10 19.51 17.99
C ASP A 368 8.59 19.18 18.24
N THR A 369 8.88 18.03 18.87
CA THR A 369 10.25 17.59 19.18
C THR A 369 10.89 16.81 18.04
N TYR A 370 10.15 15.93 17.37
CA TYR A 370 10.72 14.95 16.43
C TYR A 370 10.36 15.19 14.95
N LEU A 371 9.29 15.92 14.66
CA LEU A 371 8.85 16.22 13.29
C LEU A 371 9.53 17.50 12.77
N PRO A 372 9.99 17.53 11.51
CA PRO A 372 10.49 18.76 10.91
C PRO A 372 9.44 19.88 10.91
N SER A 373 9.86 21.09 11.30
CA SER A 373 8.98 22.25 11.50
C SER A 373 8.25 22.73 10.24
N ASN A 374 8.58 22.23 9.06
CA ASN A 374 7.97 22.59 7.77
C ASN A 374 6.81 21.67 7.35
N VAL A 375 6.47 20.64 8.12
CA VAL A 375 5.42 19.66 7.77
C VAL A 375 4.02 20.11 8.20
N MET A 376 3.91 20.84 9.31
CA MET A 376 2.63 21.34 9.80
C MET A 376 2.24 22.63 9.10
N ASP A 377 1.00 22.73 8.65
CA ASP A 377 0.48 23.95 8.05
C ASP A 377 0.10 25.00 9.12
N LYS A 378 -0.16 26.23 8.67
CA LYS A 378 -0.56 27.32 9.59
C LYS A 378 -1.97 27.12 10.13
N ASP A 379 -2.86 26.51 9.34
CA ASP A 379 -4.27 26.35 9.71
C ASP A 379 -4.44 25.31 10.84
N GLU A 380 -3.63 24.27 10.85
CA GLU A 380 -3.51 23.22 11.86
C GLU A 380 -2.93 23.78 13.16
N GLN A 381 -1.89 24.61 13.07
CA GLN A 381 -1.32 25.30 14.23
C GLN A 381 -2.32 26.28 14.87
N ASP A 382 -3.07 27.02 14.05
CA ASP A 382 -4.15 27.88 14.52
C ASP A 382 -5.30 27.06 15.12
N ALA A 383 -5.71 25.96 14.50
CA ALA A 383 -6.72 25.06 15.03
C ALA A 383 -6.31 24.47 16.39
N ARG A 384 -5.07 24.00 16.52
CA ARG A 384 -4.50 23.47 17.78
C ARG A 384 -4.53 24.52 18.89
N SER A 385 -4.04 25.73 18.61
CA SER A 385 -3.95 26.80 19.63
C SER A 385 -5.32 27.32 20.04
N MET A 386 -6.25 27.41 19.09
CA MET A 386 -7.60 27.90 19.34
C MET A 386 -8.56 26.84 19.87
N LEU A 387 -8.26 25.54 19.75
CA LEU A 387 -9.17 24.44 20.12
C LEU A 387 -9.78 24.62 21.51
N LYS A 388 -8.92 24.77 22.53
CA LYS A 388 -9.35 24.95 23.93
C LYS A 388 -10.11 26.26 24.12
N SER A 389 -9.69 27.34 23.45
CA SER A 389 -10.39 28.63 23.52
C SER A 389 -11.79 28.56 22.89
N ASN A 390 -11.92 27.90 21.75
CA ASN A 390 -13.17 27.72 21.04
C ASN A 390 -14.14 26.83 21.83
N TRP A 391 -13.64 25.78 22.49
CA TRP A 391 -14.43 24.98 23.41
C TRP A 391 -14.95 25.79 24.61
N LEU A 392 -14.09 26.56 25.28
CA LEU A 392 -14.48 27.39 26.41
C LEU A 392 -15.52 28.45 26.01
N LYS A 393 -15.35 29.08 24.84
CA LYS A 393 -16.33 30.01 24.27
C LYS A 393 -17.67 29.32 24.01
N LEU A 394 -17.66 28.12 23.43
CA LEU A 394 -18.88 27.35 23.19
C LEU A 394 -19.61 27.02 24.50
N VAL A 395 -18.89 26.63 25.55
CA VAL A 395 -19.48 26.37 26.87
C VAL A 395 -20.10 27.66 27.43
N GLU A 396 -19.38 28.79 27.40
CA GLU A 396 -19.90 30.09 27.86
C GLU A 396 -21.15 30.53 27.07
N GLU A 397 -21.11 30.42 25.74
CA GLU A 397 -22.26 30.70 24.86
C GLU A 397 -23.44 29.78 25.16
N SER A 398 -23.18 28.50 25.47
CA SER A 398 -24.22 27.53 25.82
C SER A 398 -24.92 27.89 27.13
N GLU A 399 -24.18 28.37 28.13
CA GLU A 399 -24.75 28.83 29.40
C GLU A 399 -25.59 30.09 29.21
N LYS A 400 -25.09 31.07 28.44
CA LYS A 400 -25.85 32.28 28.09
C LYS A 400 -27.15 31.92 27.36
N ARG A 401 -27.06 31.05 26.35
CA ARG A 401 -28.22 30.62 25.57
C ARG A 401 -29.22 29.84 26.42
N GLN A 402 -28.76 29.00 27.34
CA GLN A 402 -29.61 28.29 28.28
C GLN A 402 -30.34 29.25 29.23
N GLN A 403 -29.67 30.30 29.73
CA GLN A 403 -30.30 31.31 30.57
C GLN A 403 -31.37 32.11 29.82
N GLU A 404 -31.09 32.53 28.58
CA GLU A 404 -32.06 33.22 27.71
C GLU A 404 -33.33 32.36 27.49
N LEU A 405 -33.15 31.08 27.17
CA LEU A 405 -34.26 30.16 26.94
C LEU A 405 -35.02 29.83 28.23
N SER A 406 -34.33 29.77 29.38
CA SER A 406 -34.96 29.59 30.70
C SER A 406 -35.89 30.75 31.06
N LEU A 407 -35.52 31.99 30.75
CA LEU A 407 -36.39 33.15 30.97
C LEU A 407 -37.67 33.09 30.11
N LYS A 408 -37.56 32.62 28.86
CA LYS A 408 -38.70 32.45 27.95
C LYS A 408 -39.50 31.16 28.18
N GLN A 409 -38.98 30.23 28.98
CA GLN A 409 -39.53 28.88 29.19
C GLN A 409 -40.98 28.91 29.68
N ALA A 410 -41.33 29.83 30.58
CA ALA A 410 -42.68 29.95 31.11
C ALA A 410 -43.72 30.32 30.02
N GLU A 411 -43.33 31.21 29.11
CA GLU A 411 -44.16 31.65 27.99
C GLU A 411 -44.32 30.53 26.94
N TYR A 412 -43.23 29.83 26.60
CA TYR A 412 -43.29 28.67 25.72
C TYR A 412 -44.15 27.55 26.29
N LYS A 413 -44.03 27.26 27.59
CA LYS A 413 -44.87 26.27 28.27
C LYS A 413 -46.35 26.63 28.21
N LYS A 414 -46.70 27.90 28.42
CA LYS A 414 -48.09 28.39 28.32
C LYS A 414 -48.61 28.24 26.88
N THR A 415 -47.80 28.61 25.89
CA THR A 415 -48.13 28.50 24.46
C THR A 415 -48.28 27.04 24.02
N LEU A 416 -47.42 26.13 24.51
CA LEU A 416 -47.52 24.69 24.27
C LEU A 416 -48.85 24.13 24.81
N ILE A 417 -49.22 24.46 26.06
CA ILE A 417 -50.49 24.00 26.63
C ILE A 417 -51.69 24.49 25.80
N GLN A 418 -51.66 25.73 25.32
CA GLN A 418 -52.72 26.28 24.47
C GLN A 418 -52.79 25.57 23.11
N THR A 419 -51.64 25.38 22.46
CA THR A 419 -51.54 24.71 21.14
C THR A 419 -51.93 23.23 21.22
N VAL A 420 -51.51 22.50 22.26
CA VAL A 420 -51.94 21.11 22.54
C VAL A 420 -53.45 21.02 22.72
N ASN A 421 -54.06 21.95 23.46
CA ASN A 421 -55.52 21.98 23.62
C ASN A 421 -56.25 22.30 22.31
N ASN A 422 -55.69 23.16 21.46
CA ASN A 422 -56.23 23.42 20.13
C ASN A 422 -56.05 22.21 19.21
N PHE A 423 -54.93 21.49 19.29
CA PHE A 423 -54.70 20.27 18.54
C PHE A 423 -55.67 19.16 18.94
N LYS A 424 -56.03 19.03 20.22
CA LYS A 424 -57.12 18.13 20.66
C LYS A 424 -58.47 18.46 20.01
N LYS A 425 -58.75 19.74 19.72
CA LYS A 425 -59.94 20.15 18.96
C LYS A 425 -59.81 19.73 17.50
N ASP A 426 -58.69 20.07 16.86
CA ASP A 426 -58.39 19.70 15.47
C ASP A 426 -58.47 18.18 15.24
N VAL A 427 -57.90 17.35 16.13
CA VAL A 427 -58.01 15.88 16.06
C VAL A 427 -59.47 15.40 16.16
N ARG A 428 -60.30 16.05 16.99
CA ARG A 428 -61.73 15.71 17.09
C ARG A 428 -62.49 16.07 15.82
N ASP A 429 -62.18 17.21 15.22
CA ASP A 429 -62.85 17.68 14.00
C ASP A 429 -62.37 16.90 12.76
N PHE A 430 -61.08 16.58 12.69
CA PHE A 430 -60.53 15.64 11.72
C PHE A 430 -61.22 14.29 11.78
N ARG A 431 -61.42 13.73 12.98
CA ARG A 431 -62.12 12.45 13.13
C ARG A 431 -63.57 12.52 12.63
N LYS A 432 -64.30 13.59 12.94
CA LYS A 432 -65.67 13.78 12.42
C LYS A 432 -65.68 13.87 10.90
N ASN A 433 -64.71 14.58 10.32
CA ASN A 433 -64.59 14.70 8.86
C ASN A 433 -64.28 13.34 8.22
N TYR A 434 -63.37 12.57 8.82
CA TYR A 434 -63.05 11.21 8.39
C TYR A 434 -64.27 10.27 8.44
N GLU A 435 -65.12 10.36 9.47
CA GLU A 435 -66.34 9.55 9.56
C GLU A 435 -67.41 9.95 8.53
N LEU A 436 -67.47 11.24 8.14
CA LEU A 436 -68.48 11.77 7.20
C LEU A 436 -68.08 11.70 5.73
N HIS A 437 -66.80 11.90 5.42
CA HIS A 437 -66.29 12.03 4.05
C HIS A 437 -65.15 11.06 3.74
N GLY A 438 -64.75 10.22 4.70
CA GLY A 438 -63.65 9.30 4.54
C GLY A 438 -63.90 8.17 3.53
N PRO A 439 -62.87 7.36 3.29
CA PRO A 439 -62.93 6.16 2.45
C PRO A 439 -63.85 5.05 3.00
N MET A 440 -64.39 5.24 4.22
CA MET A 440 -65.26 4.32 4.94
C MET A 440 -66.77 4.57 4.73
N VAL A 441 -67.14 5.53 3.89
CA VAL A 441 -68.55 5.85 3.64
C VAL A 441 -69.14 4.85 2.64
N ASN A 442 -70.34 4.33 2.93
CA ASN A 442 -70.99 3.30 2.13
C ASN A 442 -71.39 3.80 0.73
N GLY A 443 -71.19 2.95 -0.29
CA GLY A 443 -71.70 3.18 -1.66
C GLY A 443 -70.77 3.98 -2.58
N ILE A 444 -69.48 4.11 -2.24
CA ILE A 444 -68.49 4.83 -3.05
C ILE A 444 -67.78 3.88 -4.00
N ALA A 445 -67.52 4.34 -5.22
CA ALA A 445 -66.74 3.58 -6.19
C ALA A 445 -65.29 3.35 -5.70
N PRO A 446 -64.68 2.18 -5.94
CA PRO A 446 -63.36 1.83 -5.42
C PRO A 446 -62.27 2.88 -5.72
N ARG A 447 -62.27 3.46 -6.93
CA ARG A 447 -61.33 4.52 -7.33
C ARG A 447 -61.51 5.81 -6.52
N GLU A 448 -62.74 6.20 -6.23
CA GLU A 448 -63.02 7.37 -5.42
C GLU A 448 -62.65 7.13 -3.94
N ALA A 449 -62.81 5.90 -3.46
CA ALA A 449 -62.37 5.53 -2.11
C ALA A 449 -60.84 5.57 -1.95
N VAL A 450 -60.07 5.18 -2.97
CA VAL A 450 -58.60 5.31 -3.02
C VAL A 450 -58.17 6.78 -2.94
N GLU A 451 -58.81 7.67 -3.72
CA GLU A 451 -58.48 9.09 -3.71
C GLU A 451 -58.79 9.74 -2.36
N ARG A 452 -59.94 9.40 -1.77
CA ARG A 452 -60.30 9.81 -0.40
C ARG A 452 -59.30 9.27 0.61
N LEU A 453 -58.89 8.00 0.50
CA LEU A 453 -57.88 7.40 1.37
C LEU A 453 -56.56 8.16 1.30
N LYS A 454 -56.08 8.47 0.10
CA LYS A 454 -54.84 9.22 -0.11
C LYS A 454 -54.89 10.58 0.58
N ARG A 455 -55.96 11.35 0.34
CA ARG A 455 -56.17 12.66 0.98
C ARG A 455 -56.15 12.55 2.51
N PHE A 456 -56.91 11.62 3.09
CA PHE A 456 -56.97 11.46 4.54
C PHE A 456 -55.68 10.92 5.15
N LYS A 457 -54.88 10.16 4.38
CA LYS A 457 -53.53 9.74 4.77
C LYS A 457 -52.58 10.93 4.85
N GLU A 458 -52.56 11.80 3.84
CA GLU A 458 -51.77 13.04 3.86
C GLU A 458 -52.18 13.97 5.02
N GLU A 459 -53.49 14.15 5.22
CA GLU A 459 -54.02 14.94 6.34
C GLU A 459 -53.71 14.32 7.72
N PHE A 460 -53.62 12.99 7.81
CA PHE A 460 -53.20 12.27 9.01
C PHE A 460 -51.71 12.47 9.28
N GLU A 461 -50.84 12.31 8.28
CA GLU A 461 -49.38 12.47 8.42
C GLU A 461 -49.00 13.85 8.95
N VAL A 462 -49.66 14.92 8.48
CA VAL A 462 -49.46 16.28 9.00
C VAL A 462 -49.76 16.35 10.50
N ARG A 463 -50.81 15.67 10.96
CA ARG A 463 -51.21 15.66 12.37
C ARG A 463 -50.35 14.72 13.21
N SER A 464 -49.90 13.60 12.66
CA SER A 464 -48.94 12.69 13.30
C SER A 464 -47.63 13.42 13.58
N ARG A 465 -47.08 14.17 12.61
CA ARG A 465 -45.89 15.00 12.82
C ARG A 465 -46.10 16.06 13.88
N LYS A 466 -47.28 16.72 13.91
CA LYS A 466 -47.61 17.68 14.98
C LYS A 466 -47.65 17.00 16.36
N GLN A 467 -48.21 15.79 16.46
CA GLN A 467 -48.22 15.02 17.71
C GLN A 467 -46.80 14.73 18.20
N GLU A 468 -45.89 14.32 17.31
CA GLU A 468 -44.47 14.08 17.65
C GLU A 468 -43.77 15.35 18.16
N ILE A 469 -43.97 16.49 17.48
CA ILE A 469 -43.43 17.79 17.92
C ILE A 469 -43.99 18.18 19.30
N TYR A 470 -45.27 17.94 19.56
CA TYR A 470 -45.86 18.22 20.86
C TYR A 470 -45.35 17.28 21.96
N TYR A 471 -45.12 16.00 21.66
CA TYR A 471 -44.45 15.09 22.60
C TYR A 471 -43.03 15.52 22.93
N LEU A 472 -42.28 15.98 21.92
CA LEU A 472 -40.95 16.57 22.15
C LEU A 472 -41.04 17.78 23.09
N GLY A 473 -42.02 18.67 22.87
CA GLY A 473 -42.26 19.81 23.75
C GLY A 473 -42.73 19.42 25.15
N GLU A 474 -43.57 18.39 25.27
CA GLU A 474 -44.04 17.87 26.56
C GLU A 474 -42.89 17.25 27.36
N ASP A 475 -42.04 16.44 26.72
CA ASP A 475 -40.80 15.89 27.31
C ASP A 475 -39.87 17.01 27.77
N LEU A 476 -39.69 18.03 26.93
CA LEU A 476 -38.80 19.15 27.21
C LEU A 476 -39.19 19.91 28.49
N PHE A 477 -40.48 20.00 28.79
CA PHE A 477 -41.01 20.68 29.98
C PHE A 477 -41.41 19.71 31.11
N GLY A 478 -41.11 18.41 30.97
CA GLY A 478 -41.48 17.38 31.94
C GLY A 478 -42.99 17.24 32.14
N LEU A 479 -43.77 17.49 31.08
CA LEU A 479 -45.21 17.31 31.07
C LEU A 479 -45.57 15.88 30.66
N PRO A 480 -46.64 15.28 31.23
CA PRO A 480 -47.08 13.96 30.82
C PRO A 480 -47.67 13.99 29.40
N HIS A 481 -47.29 12.99 28.60
CA HIS A 481 -47.76 12.85 27.22
C HIS A 481 -49.29 12.82 27.14
N GLN A 482 -49.85 13.71 26.34
CA GLN A 482 -51.28 13.73 26.13
C GLN A 482 -51.70 12.62 25.17
N GLN A 483 -52.76 11.89 25.52
CA GLN A 483 -53.27 10.82 24.67
C GLN A 483 -54.26 11.36 23.63
N TYR A 484 -54.18 10.81 22.41
CA TYR A 484 -55.09 11.13 21.29
C TYR A 484 -55.79 9.87 20.76
N PRO A 485 -56.73 9.24 21.51
CA PRO A 485 -57.33 7.96 21.12
C PRO A 485 -58.01 7.98 19.75
N LYS A 486 -58.60 9.13 19.37
CA LYS A 486 -59.25 9.30 18.06
C LYS A 486 -58.27 9.31 16.90
N LEU A 487 -57.08 9.87 17.09
CA LEU A 487 -56.02 9.90 16.07
C LEU A 487 -55.44 8.51 15.88
N GLU A 488 -55.19 7.79 16.98
CA GLU A 488 -54.71 6.40 16.94
C GLU A 488 -55.73 5.45 16.29
N LYS A 489 -57.02 5.64 16.58
CA LYS A 489 -58.08 4.90 15.90
C LYS A 489 -58.08 5.16 14.38
N THR A 490 -57.94 6.42 13.96
CA THR A 490 -57.82 6.75 12.53
C THR A 490 -56.56 6.16 11.90
N LYS A 491 -55.43 6.12 12.61
CA LYS A 491 -54.19 5.47 12.14
C LYS A 491 -54.41 4.00 11.83
N GLN A 492 -55.03 3.27 12.75
CA GLN A 492 -55.33 1.84 12.57
C GLN A 492 -56.28 1.63 11.40
N GLU A 493 -57.36 2.40 11.32
CA GLU A 493 -58.33 2.33 10.22
C GLU A 493 -57.69 2.65 8.85
N LEU A 494 -56.90 3.72 8.75
CA LEU A 494 -56.16 4.06 7.52
C LEU A 494 -55.19 2.94 7.11
N GLY A 495 -54.50 2.32 8.08
CA GLY A 495 -53.60 1.20 7.81
C GLY A 495 -54.32 -0.03 7.27
N TYR A 496 -55.50 -0.35 7.81
CA TYR A 496 -56.34 -1.43 7.30
C TYR A 496 -56.91 -1.13 5.90
N LEU A 497 -57.38 0.10 5.68
CA LEU A 497 -57.94 0.50 4.39
C LEU A 497 -56.89 0.56 3.28
N ALA A 498 -55.66 0.99 3.58
CA ALA A 498 -54.55 0.91 2.63
C ALA A 498 -54.34 -0.53 2.15
N GLN A 499 -54.29 -1.49 3.07
CA GLN A 499 -54.13 -2.90 2.67
C GLN A 499 -55.27 -3.40 1.78
N LEU A 500 -56.52 -3.01 2.07
CA LEU A 500 -57.68 -3.41 1.29
C LEU A 500 -57.67 -2.77 -0.11
N TYR A 501 -57.55 -1.44 -0.19
CA TYR A 501 -57.66 -0.71 -1.45
C TYR A 501 -56.42 -0.85 -2.33
N ASP A 502 -55.22 -1.00 -1.76
CA ASP A 502 -54.00 -1.31 -2.53
C ASP A 502 -54.14 -2.68 -3.21
N LEU A 503 -54.68 -3.69 -2.50
CA LEU A 503 -54.97 -4.99 -3.10
C LEU A 503 -56.10 -4.88 -4.13
N TYR A 504 -57.13 -4.08 -3.86
CA TYR A 504 -58.26 -3.88 -4.75
C TYR A 504 -57.82 -3.29 -6.10
N VAL A 505 -57.03 -2.22 -6.07
CA VAL A 505 -56.47 -1.60 -7.29
C VAL A 505 -55.57 -2.57 -8.02
N LEU A 506 -54.67 -3.26 -7.30
CA LEU A 506 -53.78 -4.25 -7.90
C LEU A 506 -54.55 -5.35 -8.63
N VAL A 507 -55.59 -5.90 -8.02
CA VAL A 507 -56.43 -6.93 -8.65
C VAL A 507 -57.14 -6.39 -9.89
N LEU A 508 -57.76 -5.21 -9.82
CA LEU A 508 -58.45 -4.63 -10.96
C LEU A 508 -57.50 -4.29 -12.13
N GLU A 509 -56.32 -3.73 -11.85
CA GLU A 509 -55.34 -3.40 -12.88
C GLU A 509 -54.76 -4.66 -13.52
N THR A 510 -54.45 -5.67 -12.72
CA THR A 510 -53.92 -6.95 -13.20
C THR A 510 -54.96 -7.71 -14.03
N ILE A 511 -56.21 -7.79 -13.57
CA ILE A 511 -57.30 -8.42 -14.34
C ILE A 511 -57.58 -7.63 -15.63
N LYS A 512 -57.49 -6.30 -15.60
CA LYS A 512 -57.65 -5.48 -16.80
C LYS A 512 -56.54 -5.75 -17.81
N GLU A 513 -55.29 -5.82 -17.38
CA GLU A 513 -54.15 -6.17 -18.24
C GLU A 513 -54.35 -7.55 -18.88
N TRP A 514 -54.81 -8.54 -18.11
CA TRP A 514 -55.11 -9.86 -18.65
C TRP A 514 -56.26 -9.85 -19.65
N LYS A 515 -57.30 -9.03 -19.43
CA LYS A 515 -58.43 -8.88 -20.37
C LYS A 515 -57.97 -8.34 -21.73
N ASP A 516 -56.92 -7.52 -21.75
CA ASP A 516 -56.35 -6.92 -22.96
C ASP A 516 -55.44 -7.90 -23.75
N TYR A 517 -55.16 -9.11 -23.22
CA TYR A 517 -54.37 -10.12 -23.94
C TYR A 517 -55.11 -10.68 -25.15
N LEU A 518 -54.37 -10.87 -26.25
CA LEU A 518 -54.85 -11.63 -27.41
C LEU A 518 -55.02 -13.09 -27.03
N TRP A 519 -56.12 -13.71 -27.46
CA TRP A 519 -56.43 -15.10 -27.12
C TRP A 519 -55.34 -16.09 -27.53
N THR A 520 -54.59 -15.80 -28.61
CA THR A 520 -53.44 -16.59 -29.05
C THR A 520 -52.27 -16.60 -28.07
N GLU A 521 -52.14 -15.55 -27.24
CA GLU A 521 -51.07 -15.37 -26.26
C GLU A 521 -51.46 -15.91 -24.88
N VAL A 522 -52.76 -15.94 -24.57
CA VAL A 522 -53.32 -16.41 -23.29
C VAL A 522 -52.75 -17.77 -22.84
N PRO A 523 -52.63 -18.82 -23.69
CA PRO A 523 -52.14 -20.13 -23.25
C PRO A 523 -50.75 -20.10 -22.61
N GLN A 524 -49.90 -19.15 -22.99
CA GLN A 524 -48.54 -18.98 -22.44
C GLN A 524 -48.55 -18.31 -21.07
N HIS A 525 -49.61 -17.59 -20.72
CA HIS A 525 -49.72 -16.80 -19.49
C HIS A 525 -50.62 -17.44 -18.43
N VAL A 526 -51.34 -18.53 -18.74
CA VAL A 526 -52.34 -19.08 -17.81
C VAL A 526 -51.76 -19.56 -16.48
N ASP A 527 -50.56 -20.16 -16.48
CA ASP A 527 -49.90 -20.62 -15.25
C ASP A 527 -49.55 -19.43 -14.33
N ASP A 528 -49.08 -18.33 -14.92
CA ASP A 528 -48.80 -17.08 -14.20
C ASP A 528 -50.08 -16.47 -13.64
N MET A 529 -51.15 -16.43 -14.44
CA MET A 529 -52.46 -15.94 -14.01
C MET A 529 -53.01 -16.74 -12.83
N LYS A 530 -52.92 -18.08 -12.90
CA LYS A 530 -53.35 -18.98 -11.82
C LYS A 530 -52.55 -18.74 -10.54
N SER A 531 -51.23 -18.59 -10.64
CA SER A 531 -50.37 -18.27 -9.51
C SER A 531 -50.74 -16.92 -8.88
N GLN A 532 -50.94 -15.88 -9.70
CA GLN A 532 -51.29 -14.54 -9.21
C GLN A 532 -52.67 -14.47 -8.56
N VAL A 533 -53.67 -15.16 -9.13
CA VAL A 533 -55.01 -15.25 -8.51
C VAL A 533 -54.96 -15.97 -7.16
N GLU A 534 -54.14 -17.03 -7.03
CA GLU A 534 -53.92 -17.69 -5.75
C GLU A 534 -53.27 -16.75 -4.72
N VAL A 535 -52.29 -15.95 -5.16
CA VAL A 535 -51.67 -14.90 -4.34
C VAL A 535 -52.70 -13.87 -3.89
N PHE A 536 -53.56 -13.38 -4.80
CA PHE A 536 -54.63 -12.42 -4.47
C PHE A 536 -55.64 -13.02 -3.49
N SER A 537 -56.10 -14.26 -3.72
CA SER A 537 -57.02 -14.98 -2.83
C SER A 537 -56.40 -15.16 -1.44
N ASN A 538 -55.13 -15.55 -1.35
CA ASN A 538 -54.43 -15.72 -0.09
C ASN A 538 -54.23 -14.40 0.67
N ARG A 539 -53.90 -13.31 -0.04
CA ARG A 539 -53.81 -11.97 0.56
C ARG A 539 -55.17 -11.49 1.05
N CYS A 540 -56.23 -11.67 0.26
CA CYS A 540 -57.60 -11.35 0.63
C CYS A 540 -58.04 -12.14 1.88
N LYS A 541 -57.80 -13.46 1.94
CA LYS A 541 -58.12 -14.31 3.09
C LYS A 541 -57.34 -13.96 4.37
N LYS A 542 -56.13 -13.43 4.25
CA LYS A 542 -55.31 -13.00 5.39
C LYS A 542 -55.70 -11.63 5.96
N MET A 543 -56.63 -10.92 5.33
CA MET A 543 -57.10 -9.62 5.83
C MET A 543 -57.76 -9.73 7.23
N PRO A 544 -57.55 -8.74 8.12
CA PRO A 544 -58.18 -8.67 9.44
C PRO A 544 -59.71 -8.79 9.39
N LYS A 545 -60.31 -9.37 10.44
CA LYS A 545 -61.77 -9.59 10.52
C LYS A 545 -62.56 -8.29 10.31
N GLN A 546 -62.05 -7.18 10.84
CA GLN A 546 -62.66 -5.85 10.73
C GLN A 546 -62.79 -5.38 9.28
N LEU A 547 -61.94 -5.85 8.35
CA LEU A 547 -62.04 -5.53 6.92
C LEU A 547 -63.00 -6.45 6.17
N ARG A 548 -63.28 -7.66 6.68
CA ARG A 548 -64.11 -8.65 5.99
C ARG A 548 -65.60 -8.34 5.99
N GLU A 549 -66.02 -7.44 6.87
CA GLU A 549 -67.40 -6.97 6.97
C GLU A 549 -67.72 -5.84 5.97
N TRP A 550 -66.71 -5.39 5.19
CA TRP A 550 -66.85 -4.24 4.30
C TRP A 550 -67.37 -4.64 2.92
N PRO A 551 -68.27 -3.83 2.31
CA PRO A 551 -68.77 -4.08 0.96
C PRO A 551 -67.65 -4.22 -0.08
N ALA A 552 -66.61 -3.37 -0.02
CA ALA A 552 -65.46 -3.43 -0.93
C ALA A 552 -64.65 -4.72 -0.79
N TYR A 553 -64.59 -5.32 0.41
CA TYR A 553 -63.96 -6.63 0.58
C TYR A 553 -64.78 -7.74 -0.09
N HIS A 554 -66.11 -7.70 0.05
CA HIS A 554 -66.98 -8.67 -0.60
C HIS A 554 -66.93 -8.57 -2.13
N GLU A 555 -66.89 -7.35 -2.67
CA GLU A 555 -66.74 -7.10 -4.10
C GLU A 555 -65.38 -7.60 -4.62
N LEU A 556 -64.28 -7.26 -3.94
CA LEU A 556 -62.94 -7.75 -4.29
C LEU A 556 -62.86 -9.28 -4.23
N LYS A 557 -63.43 -9.88 -3.18
CA LYS A 557 -63.45 -11.33 -3.02
C LYS A 557 -64.21 -11.98 -4.17
N LYS A 558 -65.35 -11.41 -4.54
CA LYS A 558 -66.16 -11.90 -5.66
C LYS A 558 -65.40 -11.81 -6.98
N GLU A 559 -64.76 -10.68 -7.29
CA GLU A 559 -63.95 -10.53 -8.51
C GLU A 559 -62.81 -11.58 -8.59
N ILE A 560 -62.14 -11.86 -7.46
CA ILE A 560 -61.10 -12.90 -7.39
C ILE A 560 -61.71 -14.30 -7.57
N GLU A 561 -62.86 -14.58 -6.96
CA GLU A 561 -63.57 -15.86 -7.07
C GLU A 561 -64.08 -16.11 -8.50
N ASP A 562 -64.77 -15.14 -9.09
CA ASP A 562 -65.30 -15.21 -10.45
C ASP A 562 -64.17 -15.48 -11.47
N PHE A 563 -63.03 -14.79 -11.35
CA PHE A 563 -61.89 -15.02 -12.25
C PHE A 563 -61.18 -16.35 -11.97
N SER A 564 -61.10 -16.77 -10.70
CA SER A 564 -60.54 -18.08 -10.32
C SER A 564 -61.36 -19.25 -10.85
N GLU A 565 -62.68 -19.08 -10.95
CA GLU A 565 -63.59 -20.09 -11.51
C GLU A 565 -63.54 -20.13 -13.03
N ALA A 566 -63.32 -18.98 -13.69
CA ALA A 566 -63.16 -18.92 -15.14
C ALA A 566 -61.82 -19.51 -15.63
N LEU A 567 -60.72 -19.37 -14.87
CA LEU A 567 -59.38 -19.78 -15.29
C LEU A 567 -59.26 -21.25 -15.78
N PRO A 568 -59.78 -22.27 -15.06
CA PRO A 568 -59.75 -23.65 -15.54
C PRO A 568 -60.45 -23.85 -16.88
N LEU A 569 -61.58 -23.16 -17.12
CA LEU A 569 -62.29 -23.23 -18.40
C LEU A 569 -61.47 -22.63 -19.54
N LEU A 570 -60.73 -21.56 -19.27
CA LEU A 570 -59.84 -20.94 -20.27
C LEU A 570 -58.69 -21.88 -20.66
N VAL A 571 -58.14 -22.65 -19.70
CA VAL A 571 -57.12 -23.69 -20.00
C VAL A 571 -57.68 -24.75 -20.94
N GLU A 572 -58.88 -25.23 -20.65
CA GLU A 572 -59.54 -26.28 -21.44
C GLU A 572 -59.88 -25.80 -22.85
N LEU A 573 -60.40 -24.57 -22.98
CA LEU A 573 -60.70 -23.94 -24.26
C LEU A 573 -59.45 -23.56 -25.08
N ALA A 574 -58.29 -23.42 -24.43
CA ALA A 574 -57.01 -23.14 -25.06
C ALA A 574 -56.35 -24.39 -25.68
N LYS A 575 -56.89 -25.59 -25.46
CA LYS A 575 -56.30 -26.82 -26.00
C LYS A 575 -56.38 -26.86 -27.53
N PRO A 576 -55.38 -27.45 -28.21
CA PRO A 576 -55.38 -27.59 -29.67
C PRO A 576 -56.45 -28.56 -30.21
N SER A 577 -57.16 -29.28 -29.32
CA SER A 577 -58.32 -30.11 -29.66
C SER A 577 -59.56 -29.27 -29.99
N ILE A 578 -59.60 -28.02 -29.53
CA ILE A 578 -60.70 -27.10 -29.77
C ILE A 578 -60.59 -26.56 -31.20
N MET A 579 -61.65 -26.77 -31.98
CA MET A 579 -61.73 -26.46 -33.42
C MET A 579 -62.94 -25.54 -33.62
N PRO A 580 -63.08 -24.85 -34.77
CA PRO A 580 -64.18 -23.88 -35.00
C PRO A 580 -65.58 -24.42 -34.67
N ARG A 581 -65.83 -25.72 -34.89
CA ARG A 581 -67.09 -26.41 -34.52
C ARG A 581 -67.39 -26.40 -33.01
N HIS A 582 -66.36 -26.52 -32.17
CA HIS A 582 -66.50 -26.50 -30.71
C HIS A 582 -66.77 -25.07 -30.22
N TRP A 583 -66.15 -24.07 -30.85
CA TRP A 583 -66.44 -22.66 -30.57
C TRP A 583 -67.87 -22.27 -30.92
N GLN A 584 -68.44 -22.80 -32.02
CA GLN A 584 -69.86 -22.62 -32.34
C GLN A 584 -70.79 -23.19 -31.25
N GLN A 585 -70.46 -24.36 -30.70
CA GLN A 585 -71.22 -24.94 -29.58
C GLN A 585 -71.16 -24.05 -28.32
N VAL A 586 -69.99 -23.47 -28.04
CA VAL A 586 -69.82 -22.52 -26.92
C VAL A 586 -70.61 -21.22 -27.16
N GLN A 587 -70.65 -20.71 -28.39
CA GLN A 587 -71.47 -19.54 -28.75
C GLN A 587 -72.97 -19.82 -28.63
N GLU A 588 -73.43 -21.00 -29.06
CA GLU A 588 -74.83 -21.43 -28.95
C GLU A 588 -75.28 -21.56 -27.49
N LEU A 589 -74.40 -22.09 -26.61
CA LEU A 589 -74.67 -22.19 -25.17
C LEU A 589 -74.72 -20.83 -24.48
N THR A 590 -73.73 -19.97 -24.74
CA THR A 590 -73.59 -18.67 -24.05
C THR A 590 -74.48 -17.58 -24.64
N GLY A 591 -74.98 -17.77 -25.86
CA GLY A 591 -75.74 -16.78 -26.62
C GLY A 591 -74.91 -15.55 -27.04
N LYS A 592 -73.57 -15.64 -27.01
CA LYS A 592 -72.65 -14.54 -27.36
C LYS A 592 -71.83 -14.86 -28.60
N GLU A 593 -71.70 -13.88 -29.48
CA GLU A 593 -70.86 -13.99 -30.68
C GLU A 593 -69.37 -13.84 -30.33
N LEU A 594 -68.66 -14.96 -30.26
CA LEU A 594 -67.20 -15.01 -30.12
C LEU A 594 -66.52 -14.94 -31.50
N GLN A 595 -65.82 -13.84 -31.82
CA GLN A 595 -65.13 -13.70 -33.11
C GLN A 595 -63.80 -14.46 -33.14
N VAL A 596 -63.86 -15.79 -33.01
CA VAL A 596 -62.66 -16.65 -32.84
C VAL A 596 -61.72 -16.60 -34.04
N ASP A 597 -62.25 -16.33 -35.25
CA ASP A 597 -61.45 -16.21 -36.48
C ASP A 597 -60.78 -14.82 -36.64
N SER A 598 -61.03 -13.89 -35.72
CA SER A 598 -60.45 -12.54 -35.74
C SER A 598 -59.07 -12.52 -35.08
N GLU A 599 -58.08 -11.91 -35.74
CA GLU A 599 -56.76 -11.64 -35.14
C GLU A 599 -56.84 -10.69 -33.92
N MET A 600 -57.98 -10.02 -33.71
CA MET A 600 -58.24 -9.15 -32.56
C MET A 600 -59.05 -9.84 -31.44
N PHE A 601 -59.19 -11.16 -31.47
CA PHE A 601 -59.91 -11.88 -30.43
C PHE A 601 -59.15 -11.81 -29.10
N MET A 602 -59.74 -11.13 -28.11
CA MET A 602 -59.13 -10.87 -26.80
C MET A 602 -59.75 -11.74 -25.72
N LEU A 603 -59.01 -11.97 -24.64
CA LEU A 603 -59.52 -12.68 -23.46
C LEU A 603 -60.78 -12.00 -22.88
N GLN A 604 -60.86 -10.67 -22.96
CA GLN A 604 -62.04 -9.92 -22.52
C GLN A 604 -63.35 -10.51 -23.07
N SER A 605 -63.40 -10.89 -24.34
CA SER A 605 -64.63 -11.41 -24.96
C SER A 605 -65.12 -12.72 -24.34
N LEU A 606 -64.21 -13.54 -23.82
CA LEU A 606 -64.52 -14.79 -23.12
C LEU A 606 -64.91 -14.56 -21.66
N ILE A 607 -64.22 -13.64 -20.97
CA ILE A 607 -64.59 -13.25 -19.61
C ILE A 607 -65.97 -12.59 -19.61
N ASP A 608 -66.22 -11.68 -20.55
CA ASP A 608 -67.52 -11.03 -20.71
C ASP A 608 -68.61 -12.05 -21.06
N ALA A 609 -68.27 -13.25 -21.59
CA ALA A 609 -69.22 -14.32 -21.86
C ALA A 609 -69.75 -15.05 -20.62
N ASN A 610 -69.22 -14.76 -19.42
CA ASN A 610 -69.60 -15.39 -18.16
C ASN A 610 -69.60 -16.93 -18.25
N LEU A 611 -68.50 -17.50 -18.76
CA LEU A 611 -68.36 -18.96 -18.90
C LEU A 611 -68.51 -19.70 -17.57
N GLN A 612 -68.28 -19.02 -16.43
CA GLN A 612 -68.52 -19.58 -15.10
C GLN A 612 -69.99 -19.97 -14.83
N GLU A 613 -70.97 -19.47 -15.59
CA GLU A 613 -72.37 -19.88 -15.44
C GLU A 613 -72.67 -21.24 -16.09
N TYR A 614 -71.79 -21.72 -16.98
CA TYR A 614 -71.96 -22.94 -17.80
C TYR A 614 -70.73 -23.88 -17.69
N ILE A 615 -70.16 -24.00 -16.49
CA ILE A 615 -68.90 -24.73 -16.25
C ILE A 615 -68.99 -26.18 -16.74
N ASP A 616 -70.06 -26.89 -16.39
CA ASP A 616 -70.21 -28.32 -16.68
C ASP A 616 -70.37 -28.55 -18.20
N GLU A 617 -71.21 -27.74 -18.86
CA GLU A 617 -71.47 -27.86 -20.29
C GLU A 617 -70.25 -27.51 -21.16
N VAL A 618 -69.50 -26.46 -20.77
CA VAL A 618 -68.26 -26.08 -21.47
C VAL A 618 -67.19 -27.15 -21.28
N THR A 619 -67.09 -27.74 -20.08
CA THR A 619 -66.15 -28.84 -19.81
C THR A 619 -66.47 -30.07 -20.65
N ASP A 620 -67.75 -30.44 -20.79
CA ASP A 620 -68.18 -31.56 -21.64
C ASP A 620 -67.83 -31.34 -23.13
N ILE A 621 -67.92 -30.10 -23.62
CA ILE A 621 -67.48 -29.75 -24.99
C ILE A 621 -65.97 -29.97 -25.13
N CYS A 622 -65.17 -29.52 -24.15
CA CYS A 622 -63.71 -29.67 -24.19
C CYS A 622 -63.29 -31.15 -24.12
N ASP A 623 -63.92 -31.94 -23.25
CA ASP A 623 -63.69 -33.39 -23.15
C ASP A 623 -64.08 -34.13 -24.43
N SER A 624 -65.17 -33.70 -25.08
CA SER A 624 -65.59 -34.22 -26.38
C SER A 624 -64.55 -33.87 -27.46
N ALA A 625 -64.05 -32.64 -27.46
CA ALA A 625 -63.02 -32.18 -28.38
C ALA A 625 -61.72 -32.98 -28.24
N ASP A 626 -61.28 -33.25 -27.01
CA ASP A 626 -60.09 -34.07 -26.73
C ASP A 626 -60.24 -35.50 -27.30
N LYS A 627 -61.41 -36.12 -27.11
CA LYS A 627 -61.72 -37.44 -27.69
C LYS A 627 -61.73 -37.40 -29.22
N GLN A 628 -62.29 -36.34 -29.81
CA GLN A 628 -62.31 -36.16 -31.27
C GLN A 628 -60.89 -36.00 -31.84
N LEU A 629 -60.01 -35.23 -31.20
CA LEU A 629 -58.63 -35.07 -31.66
C LEU A 629 -57.86 -36.40 -31.65
N ILE A 630 -58.10 -37.27 -30.66
CA ILE A 630 -57.49 -38.61 -30.62
C ILE A 630 -57.97 -39.45 -31.82
N ILE A 631 -59.26 -39.36 -32.18
CA ILE A 631 -59.82 -40.05 -33.34
C ILE A 631 -59.22 -39.50 -34.63
N GLU A 632 -59.14 -38.17 -34.78
CA GLU A 632 -58.55 -37.52 -35.95
C GLU A 632 -57.07 -37.89 -36.14
N LYS A 633 -56.27 -37.90 -35.06
CA LYS A 633 -54.87 -38.36 -35.12
C LYS A 633 -54.75 -39.82 -35.55
N ARG A 634 -55.57 -40.71 -34.98
CA ARG A 634 -55.58 -42.13 -35.38
C ARG A 634 -55.98 -42.30 -36.83
N LEU A 635 -56.98 -41.55 -37.32
CA LEU A 635 -57.39 -41.57 -38.72
C LEU A 635 -56.28 -41.03 -39.63
N ALA A 636 -55.59 -39.97 -39.22
CA ALA A 636 -54.45 -39.42 -39.95
C ALA A 636 -53.28 -40.41 -40.02
N ASP A 637 -52.97 -41.09 -38.91
CA ASP A 637 -51.94 -42.13 -38.85
C ASP A 637 -52.28 -43.33 -39.75
N ILE A 638 -53.54 -43.77 -39.73
CA ILE A 638 -54.05 -44.81 -40.66
C ILE A 638 -53.91 -44.31 -42.09
N THR A 639 -54.36 -43.10 -42.40
CA THR A 639 -54.28 -42.54 -43.75
C THR A 639 -52.83 -42.46 -44.23
N LYS A 640 -51.91 -42.09 -43.35
CA LYS A 640 -50.47 -42.05 -43.64
C LYS A 640 -49.90 -43.44 -43.89
N GLN A 641 -50.21 -44.41 -43.02
CA GLN A 641 -49.80 -45.82 -43.19
C GLN A 641 -50.36 -46.48 -44.44
N TRP A 642 -51.53 -46.03 -44.94
CA TRP A 642 -52.12 -46.54 -46.17
C TRP A 642 -51.59 -45.82 -47.43
N SER A 643 -50.94 -44.67 -47.25
CA SER A 643 -50.31 -43.89 -48.33
C SER A 643 -48.83 -44.20 -48.55
N GLU A 644 -48.16 -44.76 -47.52
CA GLU A 644 -46.84 -45.40 -47.60
C GLU A 644 -46.99 -46.86 -48.03
#